data_AF-A0A350IXL6-F1
#
_entry.id   AF-A0A350IXL6-F1
#
_cell.length_a   1.000
_cell.length_b   1.000
_cell.length_c   1.000
_cell.angle_alpha   90.00
_cell.angle_beta   90.00
_cell.angle_gamma   90.00
#
_symmetry.space_group_name_H-M   'P 1'
#
loop_
_entity.id
_entity.type
_entity.pdbx_description
1 polymer ?
#
loop_
_entity_poly.entity_id
_entity_poly.type
_entity_poly.pdbx_seq_one_letter_code
_entity_poly.pdbx_strand_id
1 'polypeptide(L)'
;MTQNNTQTEISVSALKRNHLCTKSMHFDFEAKDNSSSEAGSRSQIVKDTIINALKYDLKRLTKVCYPNGKQNYKDSEKAYSRAVMEYMATRYDECGFINYQQKQEQLLWDHRRVMRYLNWERRIPSFPEPDTVELGNRTVRIKPDLLFESAPGVAEVVFLKNSFAQPRPRHKNGADEFYEYDLQLYSAILYARKKGYNNITASIYFMKKRSDCSNWYCCSQEFTGDNIIRMIDLYDGKDNELDDKIRSQYFSCLNQGIDDEEMKGNDCRFCPHYDICKYELPSISTYQEMGDSIIPSAVSYTDQQQKVIDFNHGVARVIAAAGSGKTQTIAGRIVRLLQDGVKPEGILCITFSNSGAQEMKRKIARQCLACHVKADLEKLAVTTFHAFEFDIVKSNWKKLGYKKELTVIDTVQKYSVINRILKKHPVYEWGGKSFLNYTVSSNYGMKGALAIVADIFSEIKAMDGDENTDPRLLSSVKDLPSNVAKEIVSRYLYYKEELLANGLVDFEDMELNAFSIIDNDPDYLNQHCAYRHIFIDEYQDTSGFQMELVKRLRQNSSFESLMIVGDDWQSIYGFRGTSPEYILNFERHLNSAFMYRTINHSVSYTHNSDHVEDLYLTQNWRSKQEILDLSSQLLEYNSSGIKKTIDAARGNGGIVTVQGYDDIEQEYRAIAEMIKAEHDQGIAYDNMAVLAFTKNELRKLASCLTNTGIPSMFGAPEPISENSRIRALLAFVKLLENTENTKNAAIVANAVYRASDLSLTTGIMELPRTEILERVGEVVYMACQINQERNPKEKKEMLLSYIRSFSLGDETVEHFLEATANLDYDETISYCQDFERFGLAEEYRRLGEYPGVKLITAHSSKGLEWDVVFFTPDGIAKSFNRKTSINDELRRLEFVAMTRARDRLHVTGLRMRRTANGYAMNVPLQELLSVYDQKQEKTE
;
A
#
# COMPACT_ATOMS: atom_id res chain seq x y z
N MET A 1 33.78 -9.66 27.54
CA MET A 1 33.60 -9.03 28.86
C MET A 1 32.74 -9.94 29.71
N THR A 2 33.11 -10.11 30.97
CA THR A 2 32.49 -10.97 31.99
C THR A 2 30.98 -10.76 32.14
N GLN A 3 30.26 -11.85 32.43
CA GLN A 3 28.84 -11.87 32.81
C GLN A 3 28.60 -10.93 33.99
N ASN A 4 28.23 -9.68 33.71
CA ASN A 4 27.48 -8.87 34.66
C ASN A 4 26.01 -9.09 34.32
N ASN A 5 25.36 -9.97 35.09
CA ASN A 5 23.93 -9.88 35.37
C ASN A 5 23.66 -8.61 36.19
N THR A 6 24.01 -7.43 35.67
CA THR A 6 23.36 -6.21 36.11
C THR A 6 21.93 -6.36 35.63
N GLN A 7 21.03 -6.82 36.51
CA GLN A 7 19.61 -6.65 36.31
C GLN A 7 19.40 -5.16 36.03
N THR A 8 19.27 -4.81 34.76
CA THR A 8 18.95 -3.47 34.33
C THR A 8 17.61 -3.12 34.96
N GLU A 9 17.55 -2.00 35.67
CA GLU A 9 16.31 -1.56 36.31
C GLU A 9 15.26 -1.26 35.22
N ILE A 10 14.33 -2.19 35.00
CA ILE A 10 13.25 -2.00 34.03
C ILE A 10 12.16 -1.15 34.69
N SER A 11 11.60 -0.19 33.95
CA SER A 11 10.40 0.52 34.39
C SER A 11 9.16 -0.37 34.25
N VAL A 12 8.25 -0.37 35.24
CA VAL A 12 7.01 -1.16 35.16
C VAL A 12 6.22 -0.89 33.87
N SER A 13 6.23 0.35 33.37
CA SER A 13 5.52 0.69 32.12
C SER A 13 6.18 0.17 30.85
N ALA A 14 7.40 -0.35 30.91
CA ALA A 14 8.09 -0.99 29.79
C ALA A 14 7.77 -2.49 29.69
N LEU A 15 7.17 -3.11 30.73
CA LEU A 15 6.82 -4.53 30.75
C LEU A 15 5.51 -4.79 29.97
N LYS A 16 5.60 -4.83 28.64
CA LYS A 16 4.51 -5.30 27.78
C LYS A 16 4.58 -6.82 27.58
N ARG A 17 3.45 -7.43 27.25
CA ARG A 17 3.34 -8.88 27.03
C ARG A 17 4.34 -9.40 25.99
N ASN A 18 4.58 -8.66 24.91
CA ASN A 18 5.55 -9.04 23.86
C ASN A 18 7.02 -9.00 24.32
N HIS A 19 7.36 -8.23 25.35
CA HIS A 19 8.71 -8.24 25.97
C HIS A 19 8.95 -9.44 26.89
N LEU A 20 7.90 -10.24 27.16
CA LEU A 20 8.01 -11.48 27.92
C LEU A 20 8.30 -12.68 27.02
N CYS A 21 8.38 -12.49 25.70
CA CYS A 21 8.72 -13.58 24.80
C CYS A 21 10.12 -14.12 25.16
N THR A 22 10.25 -15.45 25.29
CA THR A 22 11.50 -16.11 25.67
C THR A 22 12.65 -15.71 24.73
N LYS A 23 12.41 -15.67 23.41
CA LYS A 23 13.39 -15.19 22.42
C LYS A 23 13.79 -13.73 22.65
N SER A 24 12.82 -12.84 22.92
CA SER A 24 13.11 -11.43 23.21
C SER A 24 13.89 -11.25 24.52
N MET A 25 13.63 -12.07 25.54
CA MET A 25 14.34 -12.01 26.83
C MET A 25 15.81 -12.44 26.72
N HIS A 26 16.13 -13.37 25.82
CA HIS A 26 17.50 -13.81 25.58
C HIS A 26 18.26 -12.93 24.59
N PHE A 27 17.54 -12.14 23.79
CA PHE A 27 18.05 -11.42 22.64
C PHE A 27 17.95 -9.90 22.82
N ASP A 28 18.89 -9.33 23.56
CA ASP A 28 18.88 -7.89 23.88
C ASP A 28 19.94 -7.14 23.06
N PHE A 29 19.56 -6.75 21.84
CA PHE A 29 20.16 -5.59 21.20
C PHE A 29 19.43 -4.37 21.75
N GLU A 30 19.84 -3.92 22.94
CA GLU A 30 19.51 -2.57 23.36
C GLU A 30 20.03 -1.67 22.25
N ALA A 31 19.13 -1.08 21.49
CA ALA A 31 19.49 0.18 20.91
C ALA A 31 19.90 1.03 22.12
N LYS A 32 21.15 1.51 22.15
CA LYS A 32 21.39 2.83 22.72
C LYS A 32 20.65 3.82 21.82
N ASP A 33 19.34 3.69 21.77
CA ASP A 33 18.43 4.71 21.33
C ASP A 33 18.41 5.72 22.47
N ASN A 34 19.54 6.42 22.61
CA ASN A 34 19.50 7.84 22.90
C ASN A 34 18.90 8.59 21.69
N SER A 35 18.56 7.91 20.59
CA SER A 35 18.05 8.48 19.35
C SER A 35 16.98 7.68 18.57
N SER A 36 16.31 6.67 19.16
CA SER A 36 14.89 6.54 18.79
C SER A 36 14.22 7.67 19.50
N SER A 37 13.48 8.43 18.73
CA SER A 37 12.51 9.38 19.17
C SER A 37 11.60 8.81 20.29
N GLU A 38 12.09 8.85 21.52
CA GLU A 38 11.51 9.87 22.38
C GLU A 38 11.57 11.17 21.54
N ALA A 39 10.55 11.56 20.77
CA ALA A 39 9.29 11.89 21.39
C ALA A 39 9.61 12.16 22.86
N GLY A 40 10.36 13.23 23.15
CA GLY A 40 10.38 13.83 24.48
C GLY A 40 8.92 14.11 24.75
N SER A 41 8.26 13.11 25.33
CA SER A 41 7.00 12.69 24.71
C SER A 41 6.00 13.77 24.99
N ARG A 42 5.24 14.17 23.99
CA ARG A 42 4.04 14.97 24.21
C ARG A 42 3.27 14.51 25.47
N SER A 43 3.24 13.20 25.72
CA SER A 43 2.72 12.59 26.95
C SER A 43 3.51 12.91 28.22
N GLN A 44 4.83 12.91 28.18
CA GLN A 44 5.70 13.35 29.27
C GLN A 44 5.55 14.85 29.54
N ILE A 45 5.51 15.71 28.52
CA ILE A 45 5.27 17.15 28.71
C ILE A 45 3.91 17.38 29.37
N VAL A 46 2.86 16.68 28.92
CA VAL A 46 1.54 16.73 29.55
C VAL A 46 1.59 16.32 31.02
N LYS A 47 2.25 15.20 31.34
CA LYS A 47 2.43 14.73 32.72
C LYS A 47 3.20 15.72 33.58
N ASP A 48 4.38 16.14 33.11
CA ASP A 48 5.25 17.09 33.79
C ASP A 48 4.54 18.41 34.06
N THR A 49 3.71 18.86 33.11
CA THR A 49 2.90 20.08 33.29
C THR A 49 1.93 19.93 34.45
N ILE A 50 1.22 18.80 34.55
CA ILE A 50 0.30 18.53 35.66
C ILE A 50 1.07 18.47 36.98
N ILE A 51 2.14 17.68 37.02
CA ILE A 51 2.97 17.47 38.21
C ILE A 51 3.53 18.81 38.70
N ASN A 52 4.14 19.61 37.82
CA ASN A 52 4.73 20.90 38.19
C ASN A 52 3.66 21.92 38.62
N ALA A 53 2.51 21.97 37.93
CA ALA A 53 1.42 22.87 38.32
C ALA A 53 0.88 22.56 39.73
N LEU A 54 0.81 21.28 40.11
CA LEU A 54 0.43 20.86 41.46
C LEU A 54 1.55 21.07 42.47
N LYS A 55 2.80 20.73 42.13
CA LYS A 55 3.98 20.81 43.01
C LYS A 55 4.25 22.22 43.50
N TYR A 56 4.11 23.20 42.62
CA TYR A 56 4.35 24.60 42.95
C TYR A 56 3.08 25.35 43.39
N ASP A 57 1.94 24.66 43.53
CA ASP A 57 0.64 25.28 43.78
C ASP A 57 0.42 26.48 42.87
N LEU A 58 0.57 26.25 41.56
CA LEU A 58 0.57 27.31 40.56
C LEU A 58 -0.73 28.13 40.61
N LYS A 59 -1.84 27.50 41.01
CA LYS A 59 -3.15 28.14 41.20
C LYS A 59 -3.13 29.19 42.31
N ARG A 60 -2.30 29.02 43.35
CA ARG A 60 -2.06 30.04 44.37
C ARG A 60 -1.11 31.12 43.90
N LEU A 61 -0.06 30.76 43.14
CA LEU A 61 0.94 31.71 42.63
C LEU A 61 0.37 32.68 41.60
N THR A 62 -0.61 32.26 40.80
CA THR A 62 -1.24 33.10 39.76
C THR A 62 -2.48 33.86 40.26
N LYS A 63 -2.66 33.99 41.59
CA LYS A 63 -3.76 34.77 42.17
C LYS A 63 -3.55 36.26 41.93
N VAL A 64 -4.45 36.88 41.17
CA VAL A 64 -4.43 38.32 40.90
C VAL A 64 -5.21 39.05 42.00
N CYS A 65 -4.53 39.91 42.76
CA CYS A 65 -5.13 40.77 43.78
C CYS A 65 -5.00 42.24 43.39
N TYR A 66 -6.09 42.99 43.47
CA TYR A 66 -6.09 44.43 43.19
C TYR A 66 -5.71 45.25 44.44
N PRO A 67 -5.24 46.52 44.28
CA PRO A 67 -4.78 47.37 45.40
C PRO A 67 -5.83 47.59 46.51
N ASN A 68 -7.10 47.34 46.21
CA ASN A 68 -8.24 47.44 47.12
C ASN A 68 -8.62 46.11 47.80
N GLY A 69 -7.79 45.07 47.69
CA GLY A 69 -8.00 43.76 48.31
C GLY A 69 -9.11 42.91 47.67
N LYS A 70 -9.78 43.41 46.61
CA LYS A 70 -10.80 42.64 45.88
C LYS A 70 -10.14 41.65 44.94
N GLN A 71 -10.58 40.39 44.99
CA GLN A 71 -10.14 39.34 44.07
C GLN A 71 -11.09 39.26 42.87
N ASN A 72 -10.52 39.20 41.66
CA ASN A 72 -11.28 38.84 40.46
C ASN A 72 -10.95 37.39 40.07
N TYR A 73 -11.92 36.51 40.25
CA TYR A 73 -11.79 35.09 39.97
C TYR A 73 -11.48 34.81 38.48
N LYS A 74 -12.13 35.55 37.56
CA LYS A 74 -11.93 35.35 36.11
C LYS A 74 -10.51 35.71 35.65
N ASP A 75 -9.91 36.74 36.22
CA ASP A 75 -8.56 37.16 35.85
C ASP A 75 -7.50 36.22 36.44
N SER A 76 -7.73 35.72 37.65
CA SER A 76 -6.89 34.69 38.26
C SER A 76 -6.94 33.36 37.49
N GLU A 77 -8.11 32.96 36.99
CA GLU A 77 -8.26 31.74 36.17
C GLU A 77 -7.58 31.89 34.79
N LYS A 78 -7.67 33.08 34.17
CA LYS A 78 -6.93 33.39 32.94
C LYS A 78 -5.41 33.39 33.16
N ALA A 79 -4.93 34.00 34.23
CA ALA A 79 -3.51 34.00 34.58
C ALA A 79 -2.98 32.58 34.82
N TYR A 80 -3.76 31.77 35.53
CA TYR A 80 -3.45 30.35 35.77
C TYR A 80 -3.34 29.55 34.47
N SER A 81 -4.38 29.63 33.62
CA SER A 81 -4.43 28.97 32.31
C SER A 81 -3.28 29.40 31.39
N ARG A 82 -2.92 30.70 31.43
CA ARG A 82 -1.83 31.26 30.64
C ARG A 82 -0.47 30.74 31.09
N ALA A 83 -0.20 30.68 32.39
CA ALA A 83 1.06 30.16 32.91
C ALA A 83 1.28 28.68 32.53
N VAL A 84 0.21 27.87 32.60
CA VAL A 84 0.23 26.48 32.12
C VAL A 84 0.50 26.43 30.61
N MET A 85 -0.13 27.31 29.84
CA MET A 85 0.06 27.37 28.38
C MET A 85 1.49 27.73 27.99
N GLU A 86 2.08 28.72 28.66
CA GLU A 86 3.45 29.18 28.41
C GLU A 86 4.46 28.07 28.69
N TYR A 87 4.34 27.37 29.82
CA TYR A 87 5.19 26.21 30.14
C TYR A 87 5.13 25.12 29.06
N MET A 88 3.91 24.74 28.65
CA MET A 88 3.74 23.73 27.59
C MET A 88 4.30 24.23 26.26
N ALA A 89 4.05 25.48 25.88
CA ALA A 89 4.48 26.03 24.59
C ALA A 89 6.00 25.98 24.42
N THR A 90 6.77 26.32 25.46
CA THR A 90 8.24 26.27 25.45
C THR A 90 8.77 24.86 25.27
N ARG A 91 8.11 23.86 25.86
CA ARG A 91 8.55 22.46 25.77
C ARG A 91 8.07 21.74 24.53
N TYR A 92 6.98 22.19 23.90
CA TYR A 92 6.48 21.57 22.67
C TYR A 92 7.43 21.74 21.48
N ASP A 93 8.42 22.62 21.56
CA ASP A 93 9.53 22.66 20.60
C ASP A 93 10.39 21.39 20.62
N GLU A 94 10.41 20.65 21.73
CA GLU A 94 11.15 19.38 21.90
C GLU A 94 10.48 18.20 21.14
N CYS A 95 9.20 18.33 20.75
CA CYS A 95 8.39 17.21 20.23
C CYS A 95 8.61 16.86 18.75
N GLY A 96 9.46 17.60 18.01
CA GLY A 96 9.77 17.29 16.61
C GLY A 96 8.57 17.34 15.65
N PHE A 97 7.62 18.26 15.87
CA PHE A 97 6.45 18.40 15.00
C PHE A 97 6.83 18.71 13.56
N ILE A 98 6.07 18.15 12.61
CA ILE A 98 6.34 18.28 11.17
C ILE A 98 6.21 19.75 10.73
N ASN A 99 5.33 20.51 11.37
CA ASN A 99 5.14 21.95 11.16
C ASN A 99 4.52 22.65 12.39
N TYR A 100 4.52 23.98 12.33
CA TYR A 100 4.02 24.86 13.39
C TYR A 100 2.52 24.67 13.70
N GLN A 101 1.67 24.39 12.71
CA GLN A 101 0.23 24.24 12.92
C GLN A 101 -0.10 22.97 13.70
N GLN A 102 0.48 21.84 13.28
CA GLN A 102 0.36 20.58 14.00
C GLN A 102 0.82 20.74 15.46
N LYS A 103 1.92 21.47 15.68
CA LYS A 103 2.39 21.83 17.02
C LYS A 103 1.33 22.63 17.78
N GLN A 104 0.82 23.74 17.24
CA GLN A 104 -0.12 24.64 17.93
C GLN A 104 -1.45 23.96 18.26
N GLU A 105 -2.01 23.19 17.32
CA GLU A 105 -3.28 22.51 17.54
C GLU A 105 -3.10 21.46 18.64
N GLN A 106 -2.07 20.62 18.52
CA GLN A 106 -1.80 19.57 19.49
C GLN A 106 -1.51 20.14 20.89
N LEU A 107 -0.75 21.23 20.95
CA LEU A 107 -0.50 22.01 22.14
C LEU A 107 -1.80 22.51 22.79
N LEU A 108 -2.73 23.04 22.00
CA LEU A 108 -4.04 23.50 22.49
C LEU A 108 -4.92 22.33 22.98
N TRP A 109 -4.95 21.20 22.27
CA TRP A 109 -5.71 20.01 22.67
C TRP A 109 -5.22 19.45 24.00
N ASP A 110 -3.90 19.36 24.16
CA ASP A 110 -3.28 18.85 25.36
C ASP A 110 -3.35 19.86 26.51
N HIS A 111 -3.20 21.16 26.25
CA HIS A 111 -3.44 22.21 27.25
C HIS A 111 -4.86 22.14 27.81
N ARG A 112 -5.87 22.05 26.94
CA ARG A 112 -7.27 21.86 27.39
C ARG A 112 -7.43 20.59 28.22
N ARG A 113 -6.70 19.52 27.89
CA ARG A 113 -6.72 18.25 28.64
C ARG A 113 -6.09 18.41 30.03
N VAL A 114 -4.91 19.03 30.10
CA VAL A 114 -4.22 19.37 31.36
C VAL A 114 -5.08 20.27 32.24
N MET A 115 -5.69 21.32 31.68
CA MET A 115 -6.54 22.24 32.44
C MET A 115 -7.79 21.56 33.00
N ARG A 116 -8.40 20.61 32.26
CA ARG A 116 -9.50 19.80 32.81
C ARG A 116 -9.06 19.00 34.03
N TYR A 117 -7.86 18.42 33.99
CA TYR A 117 -7.30 17.70 35.13
C TYR A 117 -7.07 18.62 36.33
N LEU A 118 -6.34 19.72 36.11
CA LEU A 118 -5.96 20.67 37.15
C LEU A 118 -7.15 21.39 37.80
N ASN A 119 -8.25 21.55 37.05
CA ASN A 119 -9.49 22.12 37.60
C ASN A 119 -10.29 21.10 38.42
N TRP A 120 -10.14 19.80 38.15
CA TRP A 120 -10.83 18.73 38.87
C TRP A 120 -10.09 18.35 40.16
N GLU A 121 -8.77 18.16 40.11
CA GLU A 121 -8.00 17.71 41.28
C GLU A 121 -7.88 18.86 42.29
N ARG A 122 -8.53 18.70 43.44
CA ARG A 122 -8.54 19.70 44.53
C ARG A 122 -7.68 19.30 45.71
N ARG A 123 -7.20 18.05 45.75
CA ARG A 123 -6.36 17.52 46.82
C ARG A 123 -4.91 17.97 46.59
N ILE A 124 -4.15 18.03 47.68
CA ILE A 124 -2.72 18.37 47.63
C ILE A 124 -1.93 17.05 47.62
N PRO A 125 -1.29 16.68 46.50
CA PRO A 125 -0.47 15.49 46.44
C PRO A 125 0.91 15.75 47.05
N SER A 126 1.55 14.68 47.50
CA SER A 126 3.00 14.58 47.62
C SER A 126 3.60 13.94 46.36
N PHE A 127 4.90 14.13 46.15
CA PHE A 127 5.61 13.65 44.96
C PHE A 127 6.59 12.56 45.37
N PRO A 128 6.22 11.28 45.22
CA PRO A 128 7.03 10.17 45.68
C PRO A 128 8.33 10.05 44.88
N GLU A 129 9.45 9.80 45.58
CA GLU A 129 10.72 9.45 44.93
C GLU A 129 10.65 8.02 44.35
N PRO A 130 11.35 7.76 43.23
CA PRO A 130 11.41 6.42 42.67
C PRO A 130 12.03 5.44 43.68
N ASP A 131 11.48 4.24 43.73
CA ASP A 131 11.96 3.16 44.60
C ASP A 131 11.82 1.83 43.87
N THR A 132 12.54 0.82 44.32
CA THR A 132 12.50 -0.52 43.74
C THR A 132 11.59 -1.44 44.55
N VAL A 133 10.87 -2.31 43.85
CA VAL A 133 10.16 -3.43 44.49
C VAL A 133 10.45 -4.71 43.73
N GLU A 134 10.29 -5.82 44.42
CA GLU A 134 10.39 -7.15 43.81
C GLU A 134 9.04 -7.54 43.19
N LEU A 135 9.06 -7.81 41.89
CA LEU A 135 7.95 -8.40 41.14
C LEU A 135 8.42 -9.76 40.62
N GLY A 136 8.10 -10.83 41.35
CA GLY A 136 8.67 -12.16 41.11
C GLY A 136 10.16 -12.17 41.45
N ASN A 137 11.01 -12.55 40.49
CA ASN A 137 12.48 -12.52 40.64
C ASN A 137 13.13 -11.28 40.01
N ARG A 138 12.32 -10.29 39.60
CA ARG A 138 12.80 -9.05 38.98
C ARG A 138 12.65 -7.88 39.95
N THR A 139 13.75 -7.17 40.14
CA THR A 139 13.73 -5.85 40.74
C THR A 139 13.25 -4.84 39.71
N VAL A 140 12.11 -4.20 39.97
CA VAL A 140 11.49 -3.23 39.04
C VAL A 140 11.48 -1.87 39.69
N ARG A 141 11.88 -0.85 38.93
CA ARG A 141 11.87 0.54 39.40
C ARG A 141 10.49 1.14 39.21
N ILE A 142 9.93 1.63 40.32
CA ILE A 142 8.61 2.24 40.38
C ILE A 142 8.77 3.72 40.70
N LYS A 143 8.14 4.55 39.88
CA LYS A 143 8.02 5.99 40.12
C LYS A 143 6.56 6.41 39.94
N PRO A 144 5.75 6.40 41.01
CA PRO A 144 4.41 6.94 40.94
C PRO A 144 4.44 8.43 40.60
N ASP A 145 3.41 8.92 39.92
CA ASP A 145 3.33 10.32 39.53
C ASP A 145 2.84 11.19 40.70
N LEU A 146 1.89 10.70 41.52
CA LEU A 146 1.31 11.40 42.67
C LEU A 146 1.04 10.43 43.84
N LEU A 147 1.09 10.94 45.06
CA LEU A 147 0.69 10.23 46.28
C LEU A 147 -0.23 11.11 47.13
N PHE A 148 -1.44 10.65 47.44
CA PHE A 148 -2.38 11.35 48.31
C PHE A 148 -2.51 10.61 49.64
N GLU A 149 -2.23 11.31 50.74
CA GLU A 149 -2.44 10.78 52.09
C GLU A 149 -3.71 11.41 52.69
N SER A 150 -4.69 10.58 53.02
CA SER A 150 -5.98 11.03 53.54
C SER A 150 -6.09 10.90 55.07
N ALA A 151 -5.37 9.95 55.64
CA ALA A 151 -5.20 9.70 57.07
C ALA A 151 -3.91 8.90 57.28
N PRO A 152 -3.37 8.84 58.52
CA PRO A 152 -2.18 8.04 58.81
C PRO A 152 -2.35 6.58 58.36
N GLY A 153 -1.46 6.10 57.50
CA GLY A 153 -1.51 4.73 56.97
C GLY A 153 -2.52 4.49 55.84
N VAL A 154 -3.23 5.54 55.37
CA VAL A 154 -4.19 5.49 54.25
C VAL A 154 -3.70 6.36 53.09
N ALA A 155 -3.31 5.71 51.99
CA ALA A 155 -2.73 6.40 50.84
C ALA A 155 -3.32 5.95 49.50
N GLU A 156 -3.46 6.90 48.57
CA GLU A 156 -3.72 6.64 47.16
C GLU A 156 -2.45 6.90 46.33
N VAL A 157 -1.95 5.87 45.66
CA VAL A 157 -0.79 5.95 44.75
C VAL A 157 -1.30 6.06 43.32
N VAL A 158 -0.87 7.08 42.59
CA VAL A 158 -1.42 7.41 41.27
C VAL A 158 -0.36 7.41 40.18
N PHE A 159 -0.67 6.73 39.07
CA PHE A 159 0.00 6.90 37.78
C PHE A 159 -0.90 7.68 36.80
N LEU A 160 -0.35 8.70 36.15
CA LEU A 160 -0.99 9.46 35.11
C LEU A 160 -0.78 8.79 33.74
N LYS A 161 -1.77 8.79 32.85
CA LYS A 161 -1.65 8.32 31.45
C LYS A 161 -2.33 9.30 30.48
N ASN A 162 -1.62 9.67 29.40
CA ASN A 162 -2.07 10.65 28.40
C ASN A 162 -2.92 10.07 27.27
N SER A 163 -2.77 8.78 26.96
CA SER A 163 -3.55 8.09 25.95
C SER A 163 -4.30 6.91 26.54
N PHE A 164 -5.43 6.64 25.91
CA PHE A 164 -6.22 5.46 26.13
C PHE A 164 -5.99 4.55 24.91
N ALA A 165 -5.15 3.53 25.02
CA ALA A 165 -5.25 2.40 24.11
C ALA A 165 -6.57 1.74 24.50
N GLN A 166 -7.62 1.87 23.69
CA GLN A 166 -8.96 1.36 24.04
C GLN A 166 -8.86 -0.10 24.49
N PRO A 167 -9.12 -0.46 25.76
CA PRO A 167 -9.51 -1.80 26.08
C PRO A 167 -10.85 -2.01 25.40
N ARG A 168 -10.88 -2.92 24.45
CA ARG A 168 -12.11 -3.27 23.76
C ARG A 168 -13.04 -3.89 24.80
N PRO A 169 -14.37 -3.71 24.67
CA PRO A 169 -15.30 -4.36 25.57
C PRO A 169 -15.02 -5.87 25.57
N ARG A 170 -15.11 -6.50 26.76
CA ARG A 170 -15.06 -7.96 26.94
C ARG A 170 -15.98 -8.62 25.91
N HIS A 171 -15.44 -9.05 24.77
CA HIS A 171 -16.08 -10.12 24.01
C HIS A 171 -15.99 -11.37 24.88
N LYS A 172 -17.05 -12.19 24.85
CA LYS A 172 -17.29 -13.31 25.78
C LYS A 172 -16.17 -14.37 25.93
N ASN A 173 -15.03 -14.24 25.24
CA ASN A 173 -13.91 -15.20 25.26
C ASN A 173 -12.51 -14.55 25.47
N GLY A 174 -12.27 -13.79 26.55
CA GLY A 174 -10.87 -13.47 26.93
C GLY A 174 -10.68 -12.43 28.04
N ALA A 175 -10.11 -12.84 29.17
CA ALA A 175 -9.80 -12.00 30.35
C ALA A 175 -8.40 -11.33 30.29
N ASP A 176 -7.74 -11.33 29.13
CA ASP A 176 -6.27 -11.22 29.01
C ASP A 176 -5.73 -9.90 28.44
N GLU A 177 -6.59 -8.91 28.12
CA GLU A 177 -6.21 -7.68 27.41
C GLU A 177 -5.66 -6.52 28.29
N PHE A 178 -5.48 -6.71 29.61
CA PHE A 178 -5.10 -5.64 30.55
C PHE A 178 -3.76 -5.84 31.29
N TYR A 179 -2.94 -6.79 30.84
CA TYR A 179 -1.69 -7.22 31.51
C TYR A 179 -0.79 -6.06 32.00
N GLU A 180 -0.52 -5.06 31.17
CA GLU A 180 0.35 -3.93 31.52
C GLU A 180 -0.21 -3.09 32.69
N TYR A 181 -1.54 -2.92 32.74
CA TYR A 181 -2.22 -2.10 33.75
C TYR A 181 -2.37 -2.84 35.09
N ASP A 182 -2.65 -4.14 35.03
CA ASP A 182 -2.71 -5.01 36.21
C ASP A 182 -1.36 -5.01 36.95
N LEU A 183 -0.24 -5.15 36.22
CA LEU A 183 1.10 -5.03 36.80
C LEU A 183 1.37 -3.64 37.39
N GLN A 184 0.95 -2.56 36.71
CA GLN A 184 1.14 -1.20 37.23
C GLN A 184 0.39 -0.98 38.54
N LEU A 185 -0.88 -1.38 38.62
CA LEU A 185 -1.67 -1.29 39.86
C LEU A 185 -1.02 -2.09 41.00
N TYR A 186 -0.66 -3.33 40.73
CA TYR A 186 -0.02 -4.19 41.72
C TYR A 186 1.32 -3.63 42.22
N SER A 187 2.13 -3.11 41.29
CA SER A 187 3.40 -2.48 41.60
C SER A 187 3.22 -1.25 42.52
N ALA A 188 2.14 -0.47 42.34
CA ALA A 188 1.82 0.67 43.19
C ALA A 188 1.49 0.24 44.62
N ILE A 189 0.78 -0.88 44.78
CA ILE A 189 0.47 -1.48 46.10
C ILE A 189 1.76 -1.87 46.80
N LEU A 190 2.65 -2.60 46.11
CA LEU A 190 3.95 -2.99 46.67
C LEU A 190 4.80 -1.77 47.07
N TYR A 191 4.80 -0.73 46.24
CA TYR A 191 5.49 0.53 46.54
C TYR A 191 4.95 1.16 47.83
N ALA A 192 3.62 1.30 47.96
CA ALA A 192 3.00 1.89 49.14
C ALA A 192 3.23 1.05 50.41
N ARG A 193 3.17 -0.28 50.29
CA ARG A 193 3.47 -1.20 51.40
C ARG A 193 4.90 -1.01 51.88
N LYS A 194 5.87 -0.89 50.96
CA LYS A 194 7.27 -0.61 51.30
C LYS A 194 7.42 0.74 52.03
N LYS A 195 6.55 1.71 51.76
CA LYS A 195 6.50 3.01 52.46
C LYS A 195 5.71 2.99 53.78
N GLY A 196 5.13 1.86 54.18
CA GLY A 196 4.45 1.69 55.48
C GLY A 196 2.95 1.98 55.50
N TYR A 197 2.30 2.06 54.34
CA TYR A 197 0.84 2.23 54.24
C TYR A 197 0.11 0.89 54.34
N ASN A 198 -1.04 0.87 55.02
CA ASN A 198 -1.82 -0.35 55.28
C ASN A 198 -3.16 -0.39 54.52
N ASN A 199 -3.74 0.77 54.22
CA ASN A 199 -4.93 0.89 53.40
C ASN A 199 -4.57 1.70 52.15
N ILE A 200 -4.47 1.00 51.02
CA ILE A 200 -3.86 1.51 49.81
C ILE A 200 -4.88 1.46 48.67
N THR A 201 -5.04 2.59 48.00
CA THR A 201 -5.71 2.67 46.71
C THR A 201 -4.64 2.83 45.63
N ALA A 202 -4.44 1.81 44.80
CA ALA A 202 -3.64 1.95 43.60
C ALA A 202 -4.52 2.47 42.47
N SER A 203 -4.07 3.51 41.77
CA SER A 203 -4.89 4.24 40.81
C SER A 203 -4.12 4.55 39.53
N ILE A 204 -4.73 4.27 38.38
CA ILE A 204 -4.27 4.76 37.08
C ILE A 204 -5.28 5.77 36.56
N TYR A 205 -4.83 7.00 36.36
CA TYR A 205 -5.64 8.13 35.92
C TYR A 205 -5.47 8.34 34.42
N PHE A 206 -6.56 8.12 33.69
CA PHE A 206 -6.64 8.36 32.25
C PHE A 206 -7.32 9.70 31.97
N MET A 207 -6.67 10.54 31.18
CA MET A 207 -7.22 11.83 30.80
C MET A 207 -8.23 11.69 29.65
N LYS A 208 -9.50 12.02 29.91
CA LYS A 208 -10.60 11.90 28.93
C LYS A 208 -10.50 12.95 27.81
N LYS A 209 -10.74 12.56 26.56
CA LYS A 209 -10.95 13.46 25.42
C LYS A 209 -12.43 13.87 25.34
N ARG A 210 -12.71 15.05 24.77
CA ARG A 210 -14.08 15.55 24.59
C ARG A 210 -14.94 14.64 23.71
N SER A 211 -14.32 13.84 22.84
CA SER A 211 -14.95 12.87 21.93
C SER A 211 -15.16 11.48 22.52
N ASP A 212 -14.75 11.22 23.77
CA ASP A 212 -14.90 9.90 24.38
C ASP A 212 -16.33 9.73 24.89
N CYS A 213 -17.17 9.04 24.09
CA CYS A 213 -18.63 8.91 24.30
C CYS A 213 -19.06 7.54 24.89
N SER A 214 -18.13 6.64 25.22
CA SER A 214 -18.43 5.25 25.60
C SER A 214 -18.83 5.09 27.08
N ASN A 215 -19.82 4.23 27.35
CA ASN A 215 -20.08 3.70 28.69
C ASN A 215 -19.02 2.65 29.03
N TRP A 216 -18.21 2.94 30.06
CA TRP A 216 -17.08 2.12 30.50
C TRP A 216 -17.53 1.14 31.59
N TYR A 217 -17.59 -0.15 31.28
CA TYR A 217 -18.09 -1.17 32.24
C TYR A 217 -17.00 -1.75 33.16
N CYS A 218 -15.71 -1.55 32.87
CA CYS A 218 -14.58 -2.13 33.63
C CYS A 218 -13.80 -1.11 34.49
N CYS A 219 -14.23 0.15 34.53
CA CYS A 219 -13.56 1.23 35.26
C CYS A 219 -14.58 2.00 36.11
N SER A 220 -14.22 2.37 37.33
CA SER A 220 -15.07 3.21 38.18
C SER A 220 -15.09 4.66 37.66
N GLN A 221 -16.26 5.14 37.27
CA GLN A 221 -16.49 6.58 37.01
C GLN A 221 -17.04 7.21 38.29
N GLU A 222 -16.27 8.06 38.97
CA GLU A 222 -16.82 8.85 40.09
C GLU A 222 -17.31 10.22 39.59
N PHE A 223 -18.62 10.42 39.71
CA PHE A 223 -19.34 11.62 39.29
C PHE A 223 -19.22 12.73 40.32
N THR A 224 -18.09 13.43 40.32
CA THR A 224 -18.04 14.85 40.72
C THR A 224 -17.46 15.75 39.62
N GLY A 225 -17.24 15.20 38.42
CA GLY A 225 -16.94 15.96 37.19
C GLY A 225 -16.47 15.04 36.06
N ASP A 226 -17.13 15.09 34.90
CA ASP A 226 -17.07 14.14 33.78
C ASP A 226 -15.71 13.97 33.03
N ASN A 227 -14.56 14.19 33.68
CA ASN A 227 -13.31 14.56 33.00
C ASN A 227 -12.09 13.62 33.19
N ILE A 228 -12.09 12.70 34.16
CA ILE A 228 -11.01 11.72 34.39
C ILE A 228 -11.62 10.32 34.53
N ILE A 229 -11.02 9.33 33.87
CA ILE A 229 -11.37 7.92 34.02
C ILE A 229 -10.30 7.28 34.89
N ARG A 230 -10.72 6.51 35.90
CA ARG A 230 -9.80 5.84 36.82
C ARG A 230 -9.95 4.34 36.73
N MET A 231 -8.82 3.64 36.68
CA MET A 231 -8.74 2.22 37.00
C MET A 231 -8.11 2.12 38.37
N ILE A 232 -8.75 1.38 39.28
CA ILE A 232 -8.36 1.32 40.68
C ILE A 232 -8.25 -0.12 41.15
N ASP A 233 -7.36 -0.35 42.10
CA ASP A 233 -7.32 -1.56 42.91
C ASP A 233 -7.16 -1.18 44.38
N LEU A 234 -7.82 -1.92 45.27
CA LEU A 234 -7.88 -1.62 46.70
C LEU A 234 -7.19 -2.73 47.49
N TYR A 235 -6.30 -2.32 48.39
CA TYR A 235 -5.64 -3.20 49.34
C TYR A 235 -5.92 -2.71 50.77
N ASP A 236 -6.67 -3.50 51.53
CA ASP A 236 -7.09 -3.20 52.90
C ASP A 236 -6.33 -4.02 53.95
N GLY A 237 -5.21 -4.63 53.56
CA GLY A 237 -4.42 -5.54 54.40
C GLY A 237 -4.69 -7.03 54.16
N LYS A 238 -5.59 -7.38 53.24
CA LYS A 238 -5.82 -8.75 52.77
C LYS A 238 -5.56 -8.86 51.27
N ASP A 239 -5.15 -10.05 50.85
CA ASP A 239 -4.99 -10.38 49.44
C ASP A 239 -6.33 -10.29 48.71
N ASN A 240 -6.32 -9.70 47.52
CA ASN A 240 -7.50 -9.52 46.67
C ASN A 240 -7.41 -10.36 45.37
N GLU A 241 -8.40 -10.23 44.49
CA GLU A 241 -8.43 -10.98 43.22
C GLU A 241 -7.21 -10.67 42.32
N LEU A 242 -6.69 -9.43 42.36
CA LEU A 242 -5.49 -9.04 41.60
C LEU A 242 -4.23 -9.70 42.17
N ASP A 243 -4.08 -9.78 43.50
CA ASP A 243 -3.00 -10.51 44.16
C ASP A 243 -2.94 -11.97 43.69
N ASP A 244 -4.07 -12.67 43.70
CA ASP A 244 -4.15 -14.07 43.29
C ASP A 244 -3.84 -14.25 41.81
N LYS A 245 -4.36 -13.36 40.96
CA LYS A 245 -4.12 -13.34 39.51
C LYS A 245 -2.64 -13.12 39.17
N ILE A 246 -1.99 -12.15 39.83
CA ILE A 246 -0.56 -11.83 39.63
C ILE A 246 0.33 -12.99 40.07
N ARG A 247 0.06 -13.60 41.23
CA ARG A 247 0.86 -14.71 41.77
C ARG A 247 0.73 -15.99 40.96
N SER A 248 -0.48 -16.35 40.53
CA SER A 248 -0.75 -17.64 39.89
C SER A 248 -0.36 -17.68 38.40
N GLN A 249 -0.53 -16.58 37.67
CA GLN A 249 -0.37 -16.58 36.21
C GLN A 249 0.81 -15.73 35.73
N TYR A 250 1.12 -14.61 36.38
CA TYR A 250 2.01 -13.58 35.81
C TYR A 250 3.46 -13.66 36.28
N PHE A 251 3.72 -14.05 37.53
CA PHE A 251 5.11 -14.29 37.96
C PHE A 251 5.79 -15.44 37.20
N SER A 252 5.04 -16.46 36.79
CA SER A 252 5.58 -17.52 35.93
C SER A 252 6.09 -16.95 34.60
N CYS A 253 5.27 -16.14 33.91
CA CYS A 253 5.64 -15.52 32.63
C CYS A 253 6.83 -14.54 32.76
N LEU A 254 6.90 -13.77 33.85
CA LEU A 254 8.02 -12.84 34.11
C LEU A 254 9.35 -13.57 34.35
N ASN A 255 9.28 -14.77 34.96
CA ASN A 255 10.45 -15.55 35.33
C ASN A 255 10.94 -16.47 34.20
N GLN A 256 10.02 -17.14 33.49
CA GLN A 256 10.34 -18.18 32.51
C GLN A 256 10.28 -17.69 31.05
N GLY A 257 9.64 -16.54 30.81
CA GLY A 257 9.27 -16.13 29.46
C GLY A 257 8.04 -16.88 28.95
N ILE A 258 7.47 -16.38 27.85
CA ILE A 258 6.38 -17.02 27.11
C ILE A 258 6.98 -17.50 25.79
N ASP A 259 6.79 -18.78 25.46
CA ASP A 259 7.22 -19.33 24.18
C ASP A 259 6.54 -18.57 23.02
N ASP A 260 7.24 -18.35 21.91
CA ASP A 260 6.64 -17.64 20.78
C ASP A 260 5.44 -18.36 20.16
N GLU A 261 5.33 -19.68 20.33
CA GLU A 261 4.16 -20.47 19.94
C GLU A 261 2.93 -20.22 20.84
N GLU A 262 3.15 -19.81 22.10
CA GLU A 262 2.11 -19.52 23.08
C GLU A 262 1.72 -18.02 23.11
N MET A 263 2.42 -17.18 22.34
CA MET A 263 2.09 -15.76 22.18
C MET A 263 0.76 -15.57 21.43
N LYS A 264 -0.08 -14.62 21.86
CA LYS A 264 -1.42 -14.45 21.29
C LYS A 264 -1.42 -13.52 20.08
N GLY A 265 -2.19 -13.87 19.05
CA GLY A 265 -2.65 -12.99 17.95
C GLY A 265 -1.58 -12.04 17.38
N ASN A 266 -1.61 -10.77 17.80
CA ASN A 266 -0.78 -9.68 17.28
C ASN A 266 0.48 -9.37 18.14
N ASP A 267 0.73 -10.08 19.23
CA ASP A 267 1.83 -9.74 20.15
C ASP A 267 3.19 -9.73 19.45
N CYS A 268 3.43 -10.70 18.56
CA CYS A 268 4.65 -10.76 17.75
C CYS A 268 4.72 -9.63 16.72
N ARG A 269 3.61 -9.26 16.08
CA ARG A 269 3.58 -8.24 15.01
C ARG A 269 4.11 -6.87 15.45
N PHE A 270 3.90 -6.52 16.71
CA PHE A 270 4.38 -5.27 17.30
C PHE A 270 5.62 -5.47 18.17
N CYS A 271 6.24 -6.65 18.13
CA CYS A 271 7.49 -6.92 18.82
C CYS A 271 8.61 -6.06 18.23
N PRO A 272 9.45 -5.40 19.06
CA PRO A 272 10.61 -4.66 18.58
C PRO A 272 11.58 -5.50 17.74
N HIS A 273 11.58 -6.81 17.92
CA HIS A 273 12.48 -7.76 17.25
C HIS A 273 11.78 -8.56 16.14
N TYR A 274 10.59 -8.15 15.68
CA TYR A 274 9.81 -8.86 14.64
C TYR A 274 10.65 -9.16 13.39
N ASP A 275 11.32 -8.15 12.83
CA ASP A 275 12.10 -8.28 11.59
C ASP A 275 13.39 -9.13 11.76
N ILE A 276 13.77 -9.46 12.99
CA ILE A 276 14.88 -10.36 13.29
C ILE A 276 14.35 -11.79 13.54
N CYS A 277 13.25 -11.91 14.30
CA CYS A 277 12.70 -13.21 14.72
C CYS A 277 11.85 -13.89 13.64
N LYS A 278 10.95 -13.16 12.98
CA LYS A 278 10.00 -13.68 11.98
C LYS A 278 10.40 -13.19 10.60
N TYR A 279 11.67 -13.41 10.27
CA TYR A 279 12.20 -13.09 8.95
C TYR A 279 11.73 -14.13 7.93
N GLU A 280 10.84 -13.72 7.05
CA GLU A 280 10.37 -14.52 5.93
C GLU A 280 11.32 -14.33 4.74
N LEU A 281 11.80 -15.43 4.17
CA LEU A 281 12.54 -15.39 2.91
C LEU A 281 11.55 -15.01 1.80
N PRO A 282 11.74 -13.88 1.11
CA PRO A 282 10.91 -13.59 -0.05
C PRO A 282 11.16 -14.67 -1.10
N SER A 283 10.13 -14.98 -1.90
CA SER A 283 10.29 -15.91 -3.00
C SER A 283 11.37 -15.40 -3.96
N ILE A 284 12.31 -16.27 -4.32
CA ILE A 284 13.35 -15.99 -5.32
C ILE A 284 12.95 -16.72 -6.60
N SER A 285 12.99 -16.01 -7.72
CA SER A 285 12.65 -16.56 -9.04
C SER A 285 13.59 -17.73 -9.37
N THR A 286 13.06 -18.81 -9.93
CA THR A 286 13.86 -19.99 -10.32
C THR A 286 14.57 -19.82 -11.67
N TYR A 287 14.46 -18.65 -12.31
CA TYR A 287 15.09 -18.40 -13.60
C TYR A 287 16.62 -18.51 -13.54
N GLN A 288 17.15 -19.61 -14.08
CA GLN A 288 18.41 -19.60 -14.79
C GLN A 288 18.13 -18.99 -16.17
N GLU A 289 19.01 -18.12 -16.67
CA GLU A 289 18.92 -17.57 -18.02
C GLU A 289 18.64 -18.70 -19.02
N MET A 290 17.39 -18.76 -19.53
CA MET A 290 17.09 -19.59 -20.68
C MET A 290 17.89 -19.00 -21.83
N GLY A 291 19.01 -19.64 -22.18
CA GLY A 291 19.76 -19.28 -23.36
C GLY A 291 18.81 -19.20 -24.56
N ASP A 292 18.94 -18.13 -25.34
CA ASP A 292 18.21 -17.80 -26.56
C ASP A 292 18.39 -18.86 -27.68
N SER A 293 18.10 -20.12 -27.40
CA SER A 293 18.09 -21.20 -28.37
C SER A 293 16.68 -21.31 -28.93
N ILE A 294 16.29 -20.35 -29.77
CA ILE A 294 14.97 -20.33 -30.40
C ILE A 294 15.10 -20.88 -31.83
N ILE A 295 14.49 -22.03 -32.06
CA ILE A 295 14.24 -22.57 -33.40
C ILE A 295 13.04 -21.79 -33.98
N PRO A 296 13.18 -21.07 -35.10
CA PRO A 296 12.04 -20.40 -35.74
C PRO A 296 11.09 -21.44 -36.34
N SER A 297 9.90 -21.63 -35.76
CA SER A 297 8.83 -22.38 -36.41
C SER A 297 8.05 -21.46 -37.35
N ALA A 298 7.78 -21.89 -38.59
CA ALA A 298 6.91 -21.15 -39.50
C ALA A 298 5.50 -20.98 -38.89
N VAL A 299 5.04 -19.74 -38.79
CA VAL A 299 3.71 -19.41 -38.26
C VAL A 299 2.69 -19.56 -39.39
N SER A 300 1.66 -20.37 -39.18
CA SER A 300 0.52 -20.46 -40.09
C SER A 300 -0.60 -19.54 -39.58
N TYR A 301 -1.15 -18.71 -40.47
CA TYR A 301 -2.23 -17.78 -40.17
C TYR A 301 -3.56 -18.31 -40.69
N THR A 302 -4.64 -18.01 -39.96
CA THR A 302 -6.01 -18.31 -40.39
C THR A 302 -6.47 -17.29 -41.43
N ASP A 303 -7.54 -17.58 -42.19
CA ASP A 303 -8.10 -16.62 -43.17
C ASP A 303 -8.48 -15.27 -42.52
N GLN A 304 -8.97 -15.30 -41.27
CA GLN A 304 -9.28 -14.09 -40.51
C GLN A 304 -8.02 -13.30 -40.14
N GLN A 305 -6.97 -13.99 -39.69
CA GLN A 305 -5.69 -13.34 -39.37
C GLN A 305 -5.02 -12.80 -40.64
N GLN A 306 -5.10 -13.53 -41.75
CA GLN A 306 -4.56 -13.12 -43.03
C GLN A 306 -5.25 -11.84 -43.55
N LYS A 307 -6.57 -11.73 -43.42
CA LYS A 307 -7.30 -10.49 -43.74
C LYS A 307 -6.78 -9.28 -42.94
N VAL A 308 -6.46 -9.46 -41.65
CA VAL A 308 -5.86 -8.40 -40.83
C VAL A 308 -4.44 -8.07 -41.31
N ILE A 309 -3.64 -9.08 -41.66
CA ILE A 309 -2.27 -8.92 -42.18
C ILE A 309 -2.23 -8.21 -43.54
N ASP A 310 -3.28 -8.38 -44.36
CA ASP A 310 -3.35 -7.80 -45.70
C ASP A 310 -3.96 -6.38 -45.72
N PHE A 311 -4.42 -5.85 -44.58
CA PHE A 311 -5.03 -4.52 -44.47
C PHE A 311 -4.00 -3.38 -44.66
N ASN A 312 -4.04 -2.68 -45.80
CA ASN A 312 -3.00 -1.72 -46.21
C ASN A 312 -3.34 -0.23 -46.03
N HIS A 313 -4.61 0.16 -46.12
CA HIS A 313 -5.00 1.58 -46.13
C HIS A 313 -6.30 1.83 -45.39
N GLY A 314 -6.44 3.02 -44.79
CA GLY A 314 -7.64 3.44 -44.08
C GLY A 314 -7.62 3.08 -42.60
N VAL A 315 -8.80 2.97 -41.99
CA VAL A 315 -8.94 2.70 -40.56
C VAL A 315 -9.62 1.35 -40.34
N ALA A 316 -8.98 0.47 -39.57
CA ALA A 316 -9.54 -0.83 -39.20
C ALA A 316 -9.73 -0.94 -37.68
N ARG A 317 -10.86 -1.54 -37.29
CA ARG A 317 -11.11 -2.02 -35.93
C ARG A 317 -11.12 -3.54 -35.92
N VAL A 318 -10.10 -4.13 -35.33
CA VAL A 318 -9.98 -5.57 -35.17
C VAL A 318 -10.67 -6.00 -33.87
N ILE A 319 -11.83 -6.62 -34.02
CA ILE A 319 -12.66 -7.16 -32.95
C ILE A 319 -12.20 -8.59 -32.69
N ALA A 320 -11.48 -8.78 -31.60
CA ALA A 320 -10.89 -10.06 -31.29
C ALA A 320 -11.59 -10.78 -30.14
N ALA A 321 -11.60 -12.10 -30.21
CA ALA A 321 -11.90 -12.98 -29.09
C ALA A 321 -10.70 -13.11 -28.15
N ALA A 322 -10.95 -13.57 -26.92
CA ALA A 322 -9.89 -14.04 -26.03
C ALA A 322 -9.09 -15.15 -26.71
N GLY A 323 -7.76 -15.20 -26.51
CA GLY A 323 -6.93 -16.26 -27.04
C GLY A 323 -6.83 -16.35 -28.57
N SER A 324 -7.27 -15.33 -29.32
CA SER A 324 -7.32 -15.37 -30.80
C SER A 324 -6.01 -15.09 -31.53
N GLY A 325 -4.93 -14.88 -30.78
CA GLY A 325 -3.63 -14.52 -31.36
C GLY A 325 -3.51 -13.07 -31.79
N LYS A 326 -4.32 -12.13 -31.27
CA LYS A 326 -4.24 -10.66 -31.50
C LYS A 326 -2.82 -10.15 -31.75
N THR A 327 -1.97 -10.28 -30.73
CA THR A 327 -0.58 -9.80 -30.73
C THR A 327 0.27 -10.48 -31.81
N GLN A 328 0.01 -11.77 -32.07
CA GLN A 328 0.71 -12.52 -33.13
C GLN A 328 0.33 -11.98 -34.52
N THR A 329 -0.95 -11.67 -34.73
CA THR A 329 -1.47 -11.10 -35.98
C THR A 329 -0.93 -9.69 -36.21
N ILE A 330 -0.88 -8.84 -35.18
CA ILE A 330 -0.28 -7.48 -35.27
C ILE A 330 1.21 -7.59 -35.64
N ALA A 331 1.96 -8.46 -34.98
CA ALA A 331 3.36 -8.69 -35.32
C ALA A 331 3.52 -9.16 -36.76
N GLY A 332 2.68 -10.10 -37.22
CA GLY A 332 2.65 -10.55 -38.62
C GLY A 332 2.37 -9.44 -39.61
N ARG A 333 1.44 -8.53 -39.27
CA ARG A 333 1.13 -7.36 -40.10
C ARG A 333 2.31 -6.40 -40.21
N ILE A 334 2.98 -6.11 -39.09
CA ILE A 334 4.17 -5.25 -39.07
C ILE A 334 5.28 -5.88 -39.91
N VAL A 335 5.53 -7.18 -39.75
CA VAL A 335 6.53 -7.89 -40.57
C VAL A 335 6.16 -7.85 -42.05
N ARG A 336 4.88 -7.96 -42.40
CA ARG A 336 4.41 -7.84 -43.78
C ARG A 336 4.69 -6.44 -44.37
N LEU A 337 4.42 -5.38 -43.62
CA LEU A 337 4.77 -4.01 -44.03
C LEU A 337 6.27 -3.85 -44.30
N LEU A 338 7.11 -4.41 -43.43
CA LEU A 338 8.57 -4.39 -43.61
C LEU A 338 9.00 -5.18 -44.85
N GLN A 339 8.34 -6.31 -45.17
CA GLN A 339 8.55 -7.06 -46.41
C GLN A 339 8.18 -6.26 -47.65
N ASP A 340 7.07 -5.51 -47.56
CA ASP A 340 6.56 -4.67 -48.65
C ASP A 340 7.38 -3.36 -48.81
N GLY A 341 8.45 -3.19 -48.01
CA GLY A 341 9.44 -2.11 -48.16
C GLY A 341 9.16 -0.86 -47.32
N VAL A 342 8.21 -0.91 -46.39
CA VAL A 342 7.98 0.17 -45.44
C VAL A 342 9.16 0.27 -44.48
N LYS A 343 9.66 1.48 -44.28
CA LYS A 343 10.76 1.75 -43.35
C LYS A 343 10.29 1.63 -41.90
N PRO A 344 11.08 1.04 -40.97
CA PRO A 344 10.71 0.90 -39.56
C PRO A 344 10.30 2.22 -38.89
N GLU A 345 10.94 3.33 -39.25
CA GLU A 345 10.65 4.68 -38.72
C GLU A 345 9.22 5.16 -39.06
N GLY A 346 8.61 4.59 -40.12
CA GLY A 346 7.26 4.91 -40.55
C GLY A 346 6.16 4.10 -39.85
N ILE A 347 6.51 3.26 -38.87
CA ILE A 347 5.56 2.38 -38.17
C ILE A 347 5.56 2.70 -36.67
N LEU A 348 4.37 2.93 -36.12
CA LEU A 348 4.14 3.11 -34.68
C LEU A 348 3.24 1.98 -34.16
N CYS A 349 3.66 1.32 -33.09
CA CYS A 349 2.88 0.33 -32.36
C CYS A 349 2.78 0.73 -30.88
N ILE A 350 1.57 1.05 -30.44
CA ILE A 350 1.26 1.41 -29.06
C ILE A 350 0.62 0.20 -28.37
N THR A 351 1.09 -0.10 -27.17
CA THR A 351 0.57 -1.16 -26.30
C THR A 351 0.16 -0.58 -24.94
N PHE A 352 -0.65 -1.31 -24.17
CA PHE A 352 -1.11 -0.84 -22.86
C PHE A 352 -0.02 -0.87 -21.76
N SER A 353 1.02 -1.69 -21.90
CA SER A 353 2.03 -1.89 -20.84
C SER A 353 3.45 -2.09 -21.39
N ASN A 354 4.46 -1.77 -20.59
CA ASN A 354 5.87 -1.91 -20.98
C ASN A 354 6.24 -3.37 -21.28
N SER A 355 5.71 -4.33 -20.53
CA SER A 355 5.88 -5.76 -20.82
C SER A 355 5.25 -6.16 -22.14
N GLY A 356 4.06 -5.62 -22.47
CA GLY A 356 3.41 -5.78 -23.76
C GLY A 356 4.26 -5.24 -24.92
N ALA A 357 4.83 -4.04 -24.77
CA ALA A 357 5.72 -3.44 -25.77
C ALA A 357 6.98 -4.29 -26.00
N GLN A 358 7.63 -4.75 -24.94
CA GLN A 358 8.81 -5.62 -25.04
C GLN A 358 8.48 -6.95 -25.71
N GLU A 359 7.38 -7.57 -25.33
CA GLU A 359 6.95 -8.83 -25.94
C GLU A 359 6.58 -8.66 -27.41
N MET A 360 5.93 -7.56 -27.78
CA MET A 360 5.66 -7.21 -29.17
C MET A 360 6.95 -7.06 -29.98
N LYS A 361 7.96 -6.33 -29.45
CA LYS A 361 9.29 -6.23 -30.09
C LYS A 361 9.93 -7.60 -30.30
N ARG A 362 9.92 -8.48 -29.29
CA ARG A 362 10.46 -9.84 -29.40
C ARG A 362 9.73 -10.65 -30.47
N LYS A 363 8.39 -10.59 -30.51
CA LYS A 363 7.58 -11.30 -31.52
C LYS A 363 7.88 -10.83 -32.93
N ILE A 364 7.97 -9.52 -33.14
CA ILE A 364 8.33 -8.93 -34.44
C ILE A 364 9.72 -9.41 -34.85
N ALA A 365 10.71 -9.33 -33.94
CA ALA A 365 12.07 -9.78 -34.21
C ALA A 365 12.15 -11.27 -34.60
N ARG A 366 11.46 -12.14 -33.85
CA ARG A 366 11.38 -13.58 -34.15
C ARG A 366 10.76 -13.85 -35.52
N GLN A 367 9.68 -13.15 -35.86
CA GLN A 367 9.03 -13.31 -37.16
C GLN A 367 9.87 -12.74 -38.32
N CYS A 368 10.56 -11.60 -38.14
CA CYS A 368 11.51 -11.09 -39.11
C CYS A 368 12.61 -12.11 -39.41
N LEU A 369 13.15 -12.77 -38.38
CA LEU A 369 14.14 -13.84 -38.54
C LEU A 369 13.57 -15.03 -39.32
N ALA A 370 12.37 -15.51 -38.96
CA ALA A 370 11.72 -16.62 -39.65
C ALA A 370 11.45 -16.32 -41.13
N CYS A 371 11.05 -15.08 -41.43
CA CYS A 371 10.71 -14.61 -42.77
C CYS A 371 11.87 -13.98 -43.55
N HIS A 372 13.11 -14.03 -43.02
CA HIS A 372 14.33 -13.48 -43.62
C HIS A 372 14.24 -11.98 -43.98
N VAL A 373 13.53 -11.21 -43.18
CA VAL A 373 13.34 -9.77 -43.37
C VAL A 373 14.51 -9.02 -42.73
N LYS A 374 15.24 -8.24 -43.54
CA LYS A 374 16.31 -7.37 -43.05
C LYS A 374 15.75 -5.97 -42.78
N ALA A 375 15.47 -5.68 -41.52
CA ALA A 375 15.00 -4.38 -41.07
C ALA A 375 15.75 -3.96 -39.79
N ASP A 376 16.00 -2.66 -39.65
CA ASP A 376 16.58 -2.08 -38.44
C ASP A 376 15.47 -1.89 -37.39
N LEU A 377 15.26 -2.91 -36.56
CA LEU A 377 14.17 -2.95 -35.58
C LEU A 377 14.37 -1.97 -34.41
N GLU A 378 15.57 -1.43 -34.21
CA GLU A 378 15.81 -0.41 -33.17
C GLU A 378 15.05 0.89 -33.47
N LYS A 379 14.82 1.15 -34.76
CA LYS A 379 14.11 2.32 -35.25
C LYS A 379 12.59 2.15 -35.33
N LEU A 380 12.09 0.94 -35.06
CA LEU A 380 10.67 0.67 -34.98
C LEU A 380 10.11 1.18 -33.64
N ALA A 381 9.15 2.11 -33.70
CA ALA A 381 8.52 2.65 -32.50
C ALA A 381 7.49 1.66 -31.93
N VAL A 382 7.91 0.84 -30.95
CA VAL A 382 7.01 0.00 -30.16
C VAL A 382 7.07 0.46 -28.71
N THR A 383 5.96 1.02 -28.22
CA THR A 383 5.93 1.80 -26.97
C THR A 383 4.57 1.69 -26.25
N THR A 384 4.42 2.38 -25.13
CA THR A 384 3.12 2.62 -24.46
C THR A 384 2.65 4.05 -24.72
N PHE A 385 1.38 4.36 -24.40
CA PHE A 385 0.85 5.72 -24.50
C PHE A 385 1.73 6.72 -23.73
N HIS A 386 1.97 6.46 -22.44
CA HIS A 386 2.76 7.35 -21.60
C HIS A 386 4.22 7.44 -22.03
N ALA A 387 4.84 6.35 -22.48
CA ALA A 387 6.22 6.42 -22.97
C ALA A 387 6.31 7.26 -24.26
N PHE A 388 5.34 7.14 -25.17
CA PHE A 388 5.26 7.99 -26.35
C PHE A 388 5.07 9.48 -26.00
N GLU A 389 4.13 9.79 -25.11
CA GLU A 389 3.88 11.15 -24.64
C GLU A 389 5.11 11.72 -23.94
N PHE A 390 5.75 10.93 -23.07
CA PHE A 390 6.97 11.33 -22.39
C PHE A 390 8.12 11.61 -23.35
N ASP A 391 8.29 10.84 -24.43
CA ASP A 391 9.31 11.12 -25.44
C ASP A 391 9.10 12.49 -26.13
N ILE A 392 7.84 12.87 -26.39
CA ILE A 392 7.49 14.19 -26.91
C ILE A 392 7.82 15.28 -25.88
N VAL A 393 7.37 15.11 -24.64
CA VAL A 393 7.58 16.10 -23.57
C VAL A 393 9.07 16.25 -23.27
N LYS A 394 9.82 15.15 -23.16
CA LYS A 394 11.26 15.12 -22.94
C LYS A 394 12.03 15.75 -24.10
N SER A 395 11.58 15.60 -25.35
CA SER A 395 12.24 16.27 -26.48
C SER A 395 11.99 17.78 -26.52
N ASN A 396 10.95 18.27 -25.83
CA ASN A 396 10.50 19.67 -25.88
C ASN A 396 10.47 20.36 -24.51
N TRP A 397 11.14 19.82 -23.49
CA TRP A 397 11.04 20.34 -22.11
C TRP A 397 11.34 21.83 -21.98
N LYS A 398 12.27 22.36 -22.78
CA LYS A 398 12.59 23.79 -22.82
C LYS A 398 11.43 24.65 -23.32
N LYS A 399 10.66 24.19 -24.31
CA LYS A 399 9.48 24.89 -24.84
C LYS A 399 8.36 24.95 -23.80
N LEU A 400 8.29 23.95 -22.92
CA LEU A 400 7.35 23.86 -21.81
C LEU A 400 7.75 24.68 -20.58
N GLY A 401 8.90 25.37 -20.62
CA GLY A 401 9.35 26.25 -19.54
C GLY A 401 10.11 25.57 -18.40
N TYR A 402 10.44 24.28 -18.52
CA TYR A 402 11.28 23.59 -17.54
C TYR A 402 12.72 24.12 -17.59
N LYS A 403 13.41 24.13 -16.43
CA LYS A 403 14.79 24.63 -16.30
C LYS A 403 15.87 23.55 -16.39
N LYS A 404 15.47 22.27 -16.24
CA LYS A 404 16.33 21.09 -16.28
C LYS A 404 15.70 20.04 -17.19
N GLU A 405 16.50 19.06 -17.60
CA GLU A 405 15.98 17.85 -18.26
C GLU A 405 15.00 17.12 -17.34
N LEU A 406 14.00 16.50 -17.96
CA LEU A 406 12.87 15.94 -17.24
C LEU A 406 13.17 14.61 -16.57
N THR A 407 12.69 14.48 -15.34
CA THR A 407 12.66 13.26 -14.55
C THR A 407 11.23 12.98 -14.11
N VAL A 408 10.77 11.76 -14.37
CA VAL A 408 9.47 11.28 -13.91
C VAL A 408 9.53 11.04 -12.42
N ILE A 409 8.58 11.59 -11.66
CA ILE A 409 8.45 11.35 -10.23
C ILE A 409 7.35 10.34 -9.92
N ASP A 410 7.61 9.47 -8.95
CA ASP A 410 6.62 8.54 -8.42
C ASP A 410 5.73 9.18 -7.34
N THR A 411 4.81 8.39 -6.79
CA THR A 411 3.91 8.82 -5.72
C THR A 411 4.66 9.27 -4.45
N VAL A 412 5.74 8.59 -4.08
CA VAL A 412 6.55 8.89 -2.88
C VAL A 412 7.20 10.26 -3.02
N GLN A 413 7.83 10.50 -4.17
CA GLN A 413 8.44 11.77 -4.52
C GLN A 413 7.38 12.88 -4.64
N LYS A 414 6.22 12.62 -5.26
CA LYS A 414 5.09 13.57 -5.32
C LYS A 414 4.66 14.01 -3.91
N TYR A 415 4.52 13.08 -2.97
CA TYR A 415 4.23 13.41 -1.58
C TYR A 415 5.36 14.14 -0.87
N SER A 416 6.62 13.83 -1.17
CA SER A 416 7.77 14.57 -0.66
C SER A 416 7.75 16.04 -1.09
N VAL A 417 7.47 16.33 -2.38
CA VAL A 417 7.30 17.69 -2.91
C VAL A 417 6.17 18.42 -2.18
N ILE A 418 4.97 17.82 -2.12
CA ILE A 418 3.80 18.42 -1.46
C ILE A 418 4.10 18.71 0.02
N ASN A 419 4.76 17.79 0.72
CA ASN A 419 5.13 17.96 2.12
C ASN A 419 6.08 19.17 2.32
N ARG A 420 7.07 19.38 1.44
CA ARG A 420 7.94 20.56 1.50
C ARG A 420 7.17 21.86 1.30
N ILE A 421 6.25 21.89 0.34
CA ILE A 421 5.40 23.06 0.06
C ILE A 421 4.52 23.38 1.27
N LEU A 422 3.85 22.39 1.83
CA LEU A 422 2.98 22.59 3.00
C LEU A 422 3.76 22.99 4.27
N LYS A 423 5.03 22.59 4.40
CA LYS A 423 5.90 23.07 5.49
C LYS A 423 6.26 24.54 5.33
N LYS A 424 6.54 24.98 4.09
CA LYS A 424 6.94 26.37 3.78
C LYS A 424 5.75 27.33 3.71
N HIS A 425 4.60 26.85 3.21
CA HIS A 425 3.37 27.62 2.96
C HIS A 425 2.15 26.95 3.59
N PRO A 426 2.09 26.88 4.93
CA PRO A 426 1.13 26.04 5.63
C PRO A 426 -0.30 26.62 5.56
N VAL A 427 -1.33 25.79 5.82
CA VAL A 427 -2.76 26.14 5.69
C VAL A 427 -3.43 26.15 7.07
N TYR A 428 -3.51 27.32 7.72
CA TYR A 428 -3.78 27.45 9.17
C TYR A 428 -5.21 27.12 9.58
N GLU A 429 -6.17 27.29 8.67
CA GLU A 429 -7.60 27.17 8.97
C GLU A 429 -8.14 25.74 8.79
N TRP A 430 -7.27 24.78 8.46
CA TRP A 430 -7.63 23.38 8.20
C TRP A 430 -7.84 22.58 9.51
N GLY A 431 -8.93 22.84 10.23
CA GLY A 431 -9.27 22.18 11.51
C GLY A 431 -10.03 20.83 11.39
N GLY A 432 -9.89 20.12 10.27
CA GLY A 432 -10.63 18.89 9.97
C GLY A 432 -9.85 17.61 10.28
N LYS A 433 -10.58 16.48 10.38
CA LYS A 433 -10.05 15.11 10.56
C LYS A 433 -8.85 14.75 9.66
N SER A 434 -8.77 15.35 8.48
CA SER A 434 -7.76 15.13 7.43
C SER A 434 -6.36 15.66 7.74
N PHE A 435 -6.21 16.79 8.46
CA PHE A 435 -4.88 17.36 8.77
C PHE A 435 -4.22 16.70 9.98
N LEU A 436 -4.98 15.88 10.72
CA LEU A 436 -4.47 15.09 11.84
C LEU A 436 -3.53 13.96 11.38
N ASN A 437 -3.49 13.66 10.08
CA ASN A 437 -2.66 12.60 9.51
C ASN A 437 -1.83 13.10 8.31
N TYR A 438 -0.54 13.30 8.53
CA TYR A 438 0.46 13.56 7.48
C TYR A 438 0.95 12.28 6.78
N THR A 439 0.47 11.10 7.20
CA THR A 439 0.82 9.84 6.56
C THR A 439 -0.15 9.51 5.43
N VAL A 440 0.32 8.70 4.49
CA VAL A 440 -0.44 8.22 3.33
C VAL A 440 -1.40 7.08 3.72
N SER A 441 -1.43 6.66 4.99
CA SER A 441 -2.15 5.45 5.40
C SER A 441 -3.67 5.57 5.16
N SER A 442 -4.20 4.67 4.33
CA SER A 442 -5.64 4.51 4.05
C SER A 442 -6.41 3.83 5.19
N ASN A 443 -5.72 3.39 6.26
CA ASN A 443 -6.35 2.70 7.38
C ASN A 443 -7.10 3.70 8.30
N TYR A 444 -8.31 3.32 8.70
CA TYR A 444 -9.25 4.10 9.53
C TYR A 444 -9.93 5.31 8.85
N GLY A 445 -10.29 5.19 7.57
CA GLY A 445 -11.39 5.99 6.99
C GLY A 445 -11.19 7.51 7.00
N MET A 446 -9.95 7.99 7.07
CA MET A 446 -9.58 9.39 6.92
C MET A 446 -8.40 9.49 5.98
N LYS A 447 -8.62 9.96 4.74
CA LYS A 447 -7.52 10.35 3.85
C LYS A 447 -6.67 11.42 4.55
N GLY A 448 -5.35 11.23 4.56
CA GLY A 448 -4.41 12.20 5.12
C GLY A 448 -4.29 13.46 4.26
N ALA A 449 -3.72 14.54 4.83
CA ALA A 449 -3.60 15.83 4.16
C ALA A 449 -2.81 15.76 2.85
N LEU A 450 -1.71 15.00 2.80
CA LEU A 450 -0.90 14.85 1.59
C LEU A 450 -1.69 14.21 0.45
N ALA A 451 -2.46 13.15 0.74
CA ALA A 451 -3.32 12.50 -0.25
C ALA A 451 -4.41 13.45 -0.76
N ILE A 452 -5.05 14.21 0.12
CA ILE A 452 -6.08 15.18 -0.28
C ILE A 452 -5.52 16.31 -1.13
N VAL A 453 -4.37 16.88 -0.74
CA VAL A 453 -3.71 17.93 -1.53
C VAL A 453 -3.26 17.38 -2.88
N ALA A 454 -2.71 16.16 -2.93
CA ALA A 454 -2.35 15.51 -4.18
C ALA A 454 -3.58 15.30 -5.09
N ASP A 455 -4.69 14.78 -4.55
CA ASP A 455 -5.94 14.58 -5.30
C ASP A 455 -6.47 15.93 -5.85
N ILE A 456 -6.43 17.00 -5.04
CA ILE A 456 -6.82 18.34 -5.48
C ILE A 456 -5.89 18.85 -6.60
N PHE A 457 -4.57 18.70 -6.45
CA PHE A 457 -3.61 19.13 -7.49
C PHE A 457 -3.80 18.32 -8.78
N SER A 458 -4.04 17.02 -8.68
CA SER A 458 -4.41 16.17 -9.81
C SER A 458 -5.70 16.63 -10.49
N GLU A 459 -6.73 17.01 -9.73
CA GLU A 459 -7.98 17.55 -10.30
C GLU A 459 -7.79 18.94 -10.95
N ILE A 460 -6.94 19.81 -10.39
CA ILE A 460 -6.57 21.10 -10.99
C ILE A 460 -5.85 20.87 -12.32
N LYS A 461 -4.83 20.00 -12.36
CA LYS A 461 -4.18 19.56 -13.62
C LYS A 461 -5.22 19.03 -14.60
N ALA A 462 -6.11 18.18 -14.12
CA ALA A 462 -7.12 17.53 -14.95
C ALA A 462 -8.20 18.50 -15.50
N MET A 463 -8.19 19.79 -15.15
CA MET A 463 -9.05 20.78 -15.79
C MET A 463 -8.28 21.90 -16.47
N ASP A 464 -6.95 21.75 -16.61
CA ASP A 464 -6.04 22.85 -17.01
C ASP A 464 -6.23 24.11 -16.13
N GLY A 465 -6.46 23.87 -14.84
CA GLY A 465 -6.66 24.91 -13.85
C GLY A 465 -5.33 25.49 -13.34
N ASP A 466 -5.45 26.62 -12.66
CA ASP A 466 -4.37 27.33 -12.00
C ASP A 466 -4.71 27.57 -10.51
N GLU A 467 -3.92 28.41 -9.84
CA GLU A 467 -4.17 28.85 -8.48
C GLU A 467 -5.48 29.64 -8.26
N ASN A 468 -6.18 30.02 -9.33
CA ASN A 468 -7.46 30.73 -9.31
C ASN A 468 -8.65 29.79 -9.56
N THR A 469 -8.40 28.50 -9.73
CA THR A 469 -9.44 27.47 -9.93
C THR A 469 -10.50 27.57 -8.83
N ASP A 470 -11.78 27.67 -9.21
CA ASP A 470 -12.86 27.67 -8.24
C ASP A 470 -12.94 26.32 -7.52
N PRO A 471 -12.71 26.25 -6.20
CA PRO A 471 -12.69 24.98 -5.50
C PRO A 471 -14.01 24.20 -5.61
N ARG A 472 -15.14 24.86 -5.90
CA ARG A 472 -16.44 24.19 -6.08
C ARG A 472 -16.49 23.23 -7.26
N LEU A 473 -15.56 23.37 -8.21
CA LEU A 473 -15.42 22.45 -9.35
C LEU A 473 -14.69 21.15 -8.97
N LEU A 474 -14.00 21.14 -7.82
CA LEU A 474 -13.20 20.02 -7.36
C LEU A 474 -14.08 19.02 -6.60
N SER A 475 -14.05 17.76 -7.01
CA SER A 475 -14.78 16.69 -6.34
C SER A 475 -14.13 16.32 -4.99
N SER A 476 -12.81 16.47 -4.91
CA SER A 476 -12.00 16.15 -3.73
C SER A 476 -12.14 17.13 -2.57
N VAL A 477 -12.80 18.29 -2.77
CA VAL A 477 -13.02 19.27 -1.71
C VAL A 477 -14.36 19.13 -0.99
N LYS A 478 -15.20 18.15 -1.35
CA LYS A 478 -16.59 18.03 -0.82
C LYS A 478 -16.69 18.05 0.72
N ASP A 479 -15.68 17.50 1.38
CA ASP A 479 -15.61 17.42 2.85
C ASP A 479 -14.72 18.51 3.49
N LEU A 480 -14.25 19.49 2.71
CA LEU A 480 -13.38 20.57 3.16
C LEU A 480 -14.14 21.89 3.36
N PRO A 481 -13.80 22.68 4.41
CA PRO A 481 -14.24 24.07 4.50
C PRO A 481 -13.81 24.88 3.28
N SER A 482 -14.69 25.75 2.76
CA SER A 482 -14.44 26.48 1.51
C SER A 482 -13.17 27.36 1.54
N ASN A 483 -12.87 27.97 2.69
CA ASN A 483 -11.63 28.73 2.94
C ASN A 483 -10.39 27.84 2.83
N VAL A 484 -10.43 26.63 3.39
CA VAL A 484 -9.34 25.66 3.32
C VAL A 484 -9.12 25.20 1.88
N ALA A 485 -10.21 24.89 1.17
CA ALA A 485 -10.15 24.49 -0.22
C ALA A 485 -9.49 25.58 -1.09
N LYS A 486 -9.84 26.86 -0.88
CA LYS A 486 -9.20 28.00 -1.56
C LYS A 486 -7.71 28.11 -1.25
N GLU A 487 -7.33 27.96 0.02
CA GLU A 487 -5.92 27.97 0.41
C GLU A 487 -5.14 26.84 -0.26
N ILE A 488 -5.68 25.60 -0.31
CA ILE A 488 -5.02 24.49 -0.99
C ILE A 488 -4.83 24.80 -2.47
N VAL A 489 -5.88 25.26 -3.16
CA VAL A 489 -5.78 25.65 -4.58
C VAL A 489 -4.70 26.71 -4.78
N SER A 490 -4.60 27.72 -3.89
CA SER A 490 -3.54 28.74 -3.99
C SER A 490 -2.11 28.19 -3.87
N ARG A 491 -1.91 27.03 -3.23
CA ARG A 491 -0.58 26.38 -3.11
C ARG A 491 -0.17 25.63 -4.35
N TYR A 492 -1.10 25.40 -5.28
CA TYR A 492 -0.81 24.74 -6.55
C TYR A 492 0.24 25.50 -7.37
N LEU A 493 0.27 26.83 -7.31
CA LEU A 493 1.31 27.63 -7.98
C LEU A 493 2.72 27.23 -7.52
N TYR A 494 2.94 27.09 -6.21
CA TYR A 494 4.25 26.66 -5.67
C TYR A 494 4.62 25.25 -6.12
N TYR A 495 3.62 24.36 -6.23
CA TYR A 495 3.83 23.02 -6.74
C TYR A 495 4.28 23.05 -8.20
N LYS A 496 3.56 23.80 -9.05
CA LYS A 496 3.92 23.99 -10.46
C LYS A 496 5.32 24.61 -10.62
N GLU A 497 5.64 25.63 -9.84
CA GLU A 497 6.97 26.26 -9.84
C GLU A 497 8.09 25.29 -9.45
N GLU A 498 7.86 24.43 -8.43
CA GLU A 498 8.85 23.46 -7.98
C GLU A 498 9.09 22.37 -9.03
N LEU A 499 8.03 21.90 -9.70
CA LEU A 499 8.14 20.96 -10.82
C LEU A 499 8.93 21.57 -12.00
N LEU A 500 8.60 22.79 -12.42
CA LEU A 500 9.27 23.50 -13.51
C LEU A 500 10.75 23.78 -13.22
N ALA A 501 11.06 24.22 -12.00
CA ALA A 501 12.42 24.59 -11.60
C ALA A 501 13.36 23.39 -11.53
N ASN A 502 12.83 22.20 -11.20
CA ASN A 502 13.63 21.00 -11.00
C ASN A 502 13.54 20.00 -12.16
N GLY A 503 12.73 20.27 -13.19
CA GLY A 503 12.55 19.32 -14.28
C GLY A 503 11.78 18.08 -13.83
N LEU A 504 10.80 18.22 -12.93
CA LEU A 504 10.02 17.11 -12.41
C LEU A 504 8.67 17.04 -13.13
N VAL A 505 8.23 15.85 -13.49
CA VAL A 505 6.96 15.60 -14.16
C VAL A 505 6.30 14.37 -13.55
N ASP A 506 5.02 14.44 -13.21
CA ASP A 506 4.26 13.25 -12.85
C ASP A 506 3.51 12.68 -14.08
N PHE A 507 2.88 11.52 -13.94
CA PHE A 507 2.19 10.86 -15.06
C PHE A 507 1.07 11.71 -15.69
N GLU A 508 0.40 12.54 -14.89
CA GLU A 508 -0.71 13.39 -15.35
C GLU A 508 -0.21 14.57 -16.20
N ASP A 509 0.97 15.10 -15.85
CA ASP A 509 1.60 16.19 -16.61
C ASP A 509 2.03 15.74 -18.02
N MET A 510 2.40 14.47 -18.21
CA MET A 510 2.91 13.96 -19.50
C MET A 510 1.87 14.08 -20.61
N GLU A 511 0.65 13.63 -20.35
CA GLU A 511 -0.46 13.67 -21.32
C GLU A 511 -0.76 15.12 -21.74
N LEU A 512 -0.92 16.00 -20.74
CA LEU A 512 -1.29 17.41 -20.97
C LEU A 512 -0.19 18.18 -21.70
N ASN A 513 1.07 17.98 -21.30
CA ASN A 513 2.20 18.65 -21.93
C ASN A 513 2.43 18.15 -23.36
N ALA A 514 2.24 16.85 -23.63
CA ALA A 514 2.35 16.31 -24.98
C ALA A 514 1.30 16.95 -25.91
N PHE A 515 0.05 17.06 -25.47
CA PHE A 515 -1.00 17.72 -26.24
C PHE A 515 -0.73 19.20 -26.42
N SER A 516 -0.20 19.89 -25.41
CA SER A 516 0.22 21.28 -25.54
C SER A 516 1.26 21.47 -26.64
N ILE A 517 2.24 20.57 -26.78
CA ILE A 517 3.23 20.62 -27.85
C ILE A 517 2.58 20.37 -29.23
N ILE A 518 1.78 19.31 -29.36
CA ILE A 518 1.16 18.92 -30.62
C ILE A 518 0.14 19.98 -31.11
N ASP A 519 -0.61 20.56 -30.18
CA ASP A 519 -1.63 21.55 -30.51
C ASP A 519 -0.95 22.89 -30.87
N ASN A 520 0.08 23.34 -30.13
CA ASN A 520 0.76 24.60 -30.40
C ASN A 520 1.62 24.60 -31.68
N ASP A 521 1.99 23.42 -32.18
CA ASP A 521 2.72 23.23 -33.43
C ASP A 521 2.04 22.13 -34.27
N PRO A 522 1.04 22.48 -35.11
CA PRO A 522 0.26 21.49 -35.86
C PRO A 522 1.09 20.61 -36.80
N ASP A 523 2.29 21.05 -37.20
CA ASP A 523 3.22 20.29 -38.04
C ASP A 523 4.21 19.44 -37.23
N TYR A 524 4.19 19.50 -35.89
CA TYR A 524 5.10 18.79 -35.01
C TYR A 524 5.13 17.28 -35.32
N LEU A 525 3.95 16.66 -35.44
CA LEU A 525 3.84 15.23 -35.74
C LEU A 525 4.36 14.91 -37.14
N ASN A 526 4.20 15.79 -38.13
CA ASN A 526 4.75 15.59 -39.47
C ASN A 526 6.29 15.66 -39.47
N GLN A 527 6.88 16.52 -38.65
CA GLN A 527 8.32 16.74 -38.59
C GLN A 527 9.06 15.68 -37.75
N HIS A 528 8.45 15.23 -36.66
CA HIS A 528 9.12 14.39 -35.66
C HIS A 528 8.55 12.97 -35.55
N CYS A 529 7.32 12.75 -36.02
CA CYS A 529 6.56 11.52 -35.83
C CYS A 529 5.85 11.11 -37.13
N ALA A 530 6.55 11.12 -38.26
CA ALA A 530 6.04 10.85 -39.63
C ALA A 530 5.61 9.38 -39.86
N TYR A 531 4.80 8.84 -38.94
CA TYR A 531 4.30 7.48 -38.99
C TYR A 531 3.22 7.36 -40.07
N ARG A 532 3.40 6.36 -40.94
CA ARG A 532 2.49 5.99 -42.02
C ARG A 532 1.48 4.96 -41.54
N HIS A 533 1.92 4.01 -40.71
CA HIS A 533 1.07 2.95 -40.18
C HIS A 533 1.10 2.98 -38.65
N ILE A 534 -0.08 3.01 -38.06
CA ILE A 534 -0.27 3.09 -36.61
C ILE A 534 -1.07 1.89 -36.13
N PHE A 535 -0.54 1.18 -35.14
CA PHE A 535 -1.14 0.03 -34.49
C PHE A 535 -1.39 0.33 -33.02
N ILE A 536 -2.55 -0.03 -32.51
CA ILE A 536 -2.88 0.12 -31.09
C ILE A 536 -3.46 -1.19 -30.58
N ASP A 537 -2.72 -1.89 -29.71
CA ASP A 537 -3.15 -3.14 -29.08
C ASP A 537 -3.90 -2.86 -27.76
N GLU A 538 -4.75 -3.81 -27.35
CA GLU A 538 -5.56 -3.75 -26.13
C GLU A 538 -6.46 -2.49 -26.01
N TYR A 539 -7.03 -2.04 -27.14
CA TYR A 539 -7.80 -0.78 -27.25
C TYR A 539 -9.09 -0.74 -26.39
N GLN A 540 -9.54 -1.87 -25.86
CA GLN A 540 -10.69 -1.89 -24.94
C GLN A 540 -10.40 -1.23 -23.58
N ASP A 541 -9.13 -1.04 -23.22
CA ASP A 541 -8.69 -0.39 -21.97
C ASP A 541 -8.20 1.03 -22.24
N THR A 542 -8.81 1.71 -23.22
CA THR A 542 -8.46 3.07 -23.61
C THR A 542 -9.27 4.11 -22.82
N SER A 543 -8.65 5.25 -22.52
CA SER A 543 -9.29 6.42 -21.89
C SER A 543 -9.69 7.47 -22.93
N GLY A 544 -10.48 8.48 -22.53
CA GLY A 544 -10.85 9.59 -23.41
C GLY A 544 -9.64 10.41 -23.89
N PHE A 545 -8.60 10.53 -23.07
CA PHE A 545 -7.35 11.19 -23.47
C PHE A 545 -6.61 10.41 -24.54
N GLN A 546 -6.46 9.11 -24.34
CA GLN A 546 -5.78 8.25 -25.31
C GLN A 546 -6.52 8.27 -26.65
N MET A 547 -7.85 8.28 -26.67
CA MET A 547 -8.65 8.53 -27.88
C MET A 547 -8.30 9.88 -28.55
N GLU A 548 -8.15 10.95 -27.77
CA GLU A 548 -7.76 12.27 -28.28
C GLU A 548 -6.34 12.31 -28.84
N LEU A 549 -5.42 11.50 -28.31
CA LEU A 549 -4.10 11.29 -28.93
C LEU A 549 -4.24 10.57 -30.28
N VAL A 550 -5.05 9.52 -30.38
CA VAL A 550 -5.29 8.80 -31.64
C VAL A 550 -5.81 9.74 -32.73
N LYS A 551 -6.75 10.63 -32.38
CA LYS A 551 -7.28 11.63 -33.30
C LYS A 551 -6.22 12.58 -33.82
N ARG A 552 -5.27 13.00 -32.98
CA ARG A 552 -4.13 13.85 -33.35
C ARG A 552 -3.13 13.11 -34.23
N LEU A 553 -2.77 11.87 -33.87
CA LEU A 553 -1.91 11.01 -34.67
C LEU A 553 -2.47 10.77 -36.07
N ARG A 554 -3.81 10.66 -36.19
CA ARG A 554 -4.50 10.53 -37.49
C ARG A 554 -4.31 11.74 -38.41
N GLN A 555 -4.02 12.92 -37.87
CA GLN A 555 -3.81 14.15 -38.66
C GLN A 555 -2.48 14.18 -39.41
N ASN A 556 -1.61 13.17 -39.24
CA ASN A 556 -0.35 13.10 -39.95
C ASN A 556 -0.56 13.05 -41.47
N SER A 557 0.12 13.92 -42.20
CA SER A 557 0.08 14.00 -43.67
C SER A 557 0.63 12.74 -44.35
N SER A 558 1.52 12.00 -43.67
CA SER A 558 2.10 10.75 -44.16
C SER A 558 1.24 9.53 -43.86
N PHE A 559 0.07 9.71 -43.24
CA PHE A 559 -0.79 8.61 -42.82
C PHE A 559 -1.26 7.74 -43.99
N GLU A 560 -1.18 6.42 -43.80
CA GLU A 560 -1.73 5.42 -44.70
C GLU A 560 -2.73 4.51 -44.01
N SER A 561 -2.45 4.05 -42.78
CA SER A 561 -3.39 3.20 -42.05
C SER A 561 -3.37 3.33 -40.52
N LEU A 562 -4.54 3.18 -39.88
CA LEU A 562 -4.72 3.02 -38.43
C LEU A 562 -5.40 1.68 -38.18
N MET A 563 -4.82 0.86 -37.30
CA MET A 563 -5.42 -0.39 -36.87
C MET A 563 -5.49 -0.43 -35.34
N ILE A 564 -6.70 -0.39 -34.82
CA ILE A 564 -6.95 -0.67 -33.41
C ILE A 564 -7.31 -2.15 -33.24
N VAL A 565 -6.81 -2.78 -32.18
CA VAL A 565 -7.09 -4.17 -31.85
C VAL A 565 -7.53 -4.26 -30.41
N GLY A 566 -8.63 -4.96 -30.16
CA GLY A 566 -9.11 -5.13 -28.80
C GLY A 566 -10.24 -6.13 -28.66
N ASP A 567 -10.63 -6.34 -27.41
CA ASP A 567 -11.68 -7.27 -27.01
C ASP A 567 -12.53 -6.61 -25.92
N ASP A 568 -13.72 -6.11 -26.27
CA ASP A 568 -14.65 -5.47 -25.34
C ASP A 568 -15.04 -6.36 -24.15
N TRP A 569 -15.04 -7.69 -24.35
CA TRP A 569 -15.32 -8.66 -23.28
C TRP A 569 -14.20 -8.73 -22.23
N GLN A 570 -13.02 -8.15 -22.50
CA GLN A 570 -11.88 -8.09 -21.59
C GLN A 570 -11.62 -6.70 -21.01
N SER A 571 -12.50 -5.72 -21.23
CA SER A 571 -12.36 -4.39 -20.60
C SER A 571 -12.72 -4.48 -19.12
N ILE A 572 -11.73 -4.39 -18.23
CA ILE A 572 -11.87 -4.64 -16.77
C ILE A 572 -11.11 -3.62 -15.90
N TYR A 573 -10.64 -2.52 -16.51
CA TYR A 573 -9.87 -1.47 -15.85
C TYR A 573 -10.67 -0.16 -15.75
N GLY A 574 -11.99 -0.22 -15.59
CA GLY A 574 -12.87 0.95 -15.50
C GLY A 574 -12.50 1.86 -14.32
N PHE A 575 -12.00 1.27 -13.23
CA PHE A 575 -11.46 2.01 -12.08
C PHE A 575 -10.23 2.87 -12.39
N ARG A 576 -9.55 2.66 -13.53
CA ARG A 576 -8.45 3.49 -14.05
C ARG A 576 -8.92 4.59 -15.02
N GLY A 577 -10.23 4.81 -15.14
CA GLY A 577 -10.80 5.81 -16.05
C GLY A 577 -10.89 5.36 -17.52
N THR A 578 -10.74 4.05 -17.78
CA THR A 578 -10.91 3.46 -19.11
C THR A 578 -12.36 3.07 -19.36
N SER A 579 -12.78 2.96 -20.63
CA SER A 579 -14.15 2.56 -20.96
C SER A 579 -14.22 1.72 -22.23
N PRO A 580 -15.01 0.62 -22.25
CA PRO A 580 -15.26 -0.14 -23.48
C PRO A 580 -15.99 0.70 -24.54
N GLU A 581 -16.66 1.79 -24.16
CA GLU A 581 -17.37 2.69 -25.08
C GLU A 581 -16.48 3.15 -26.25
N TYR A 582 -15.18 3.37 -26.01
CA TYR A 582 -14.25 3.83 -27.03
C TYR A 582 -13.97 2.80 -28.12
N ILE A 583 -13.96 1.50 -27.79
CA ILE A 583 -13.85 0.45 -28.81
C ILE A 583 -15.22 0.17 -29.44
N LEU A 584 -16.30 0.19 -28.66
CA LEU A 584 -17.67 -0.09 -29.13
C LEU A 584 -18.14 0.94 -30.17
N ASN A 585 -17.85 2.22 -29.93
CA ASN A 585 -18.27 3.35 -30.76
C ASN A 585 -17.09 4.08 -31.41
N PHE A 586 -16.04 3.33 -31.77
CA PHE A 586 -14.77 3.88 -32.26
C PHE A 586 -14.93 4.85 -33.44
N GLU A 587 -15.67 4.48 -34.49
CA GLU A 587 -15.89 5.35 -35.66
C GLU A 587 -16.52 6.69 -35.28
N ARG A 588 -17.52 6.67 -34.37
CA ARG A 588 -18.17 7.89 -33.88
C ARG A 588 -17.20 8.76 -33.08
N HIS A 589 -16.36 8.18 -32.24
CA HIS A 589 -15.41 8.93 -31.43
C HIS A 589 -14.23 9.48 -32.25
N LEU A 590 -13.70 8.69 -33.18
CA LEU A 590 -12.65 9.12 -34.11
C LEU A 590 -13.12 10.32 -34.93
N ASN A 591 -14.36 10.28 -35.41
CA ASN A 591 -14.99 11.34 -36.19
C ASN A 591 -15.68 12.42 -35.35
N SER A 592 -15.58 12.40 -34.01
CA SER A 592 -16.18 13.46 -33.20
C SER A 592 -15.32 14.73 -33.24
N ALA A 593 -15.94 15.87 -32.90
CA ALA A 593 -15.19 17.10 -32.65
C ALA A 593 -14.02 16.85 -31.69
N PHE A 594 -12.88 17.48 -31.95
CA PHE A 594 -11.71 17.42 -31.07
C PHE A 594 -12.06 17.99 -29.71
N MET A 595 -11.72 17.26 -28.66
CA MET A 595 -11.83 17.77 -27.31
C MET A 595 -10.53 18.43 -26.95
N TYR A 596 -10.61 19.71 -26.67
CA TYR A 596 -9.48 20.47 -26.16
C TYR A 596 -9.79 20.95 -24.75
N ARG A 597 -8.77 21.02 -23.90
CA ARG A 597 -8.94 21.40 -22.50
C ARG A 597 -8.74 22.87 -22.23
N THR A 598 -7.92 23.57 -23.03
CA THR A 598 -7.66 24.99 -22.79
C THR A 598 -8.74 25.86 -23.46
N ILE A 599 -9.03 27.02 -22.88
CA ILE A 599 -10.07 27.95 -23.42
C ILE A 599 -9.52 28.74 -24.62
N ASN A 600 -8.19 28.75 -24.80
CA ASN A 600 -7.47 29.54 -25.80
C ASN A 600 -6.91 28.66 -26.92
N HIS A 601 -7.73 27.78 -27.51
CA HIS A 601 -7.31 27.02 -28.69
C HIS A 601 -7.66 27.74 -29.99
N SER A 602 -6.62 28.00 -30.79
CA SER A 602 -6.70 28.59 -32.14
C SER A 602 -6.48 27.57 -33.26
N VAL A 603 -6.37 26.28 -32.92
CA VAL A 603 -5.97 25.22 -33.84
C VAL A 603 -7.19 24.55 -34.44
N SER A 604 -7.29 24.57 -35.76
CA SER A 604 -8.33 23.87 -36.50
C SER A 604 -7.75 22.59 -37.09
N TYR A 605 -7.88 21.47 -36.39
CA TYR A 605 -7.68 20.16 -37.01
C TYR A 605 -8.71 19.92 -38.11
N THR A 606 -8.33 19.13 -39.11
CA THR A 606 -9.29 18.68 -40.12
C THR A 606 -10.26 17.70 -39.48
N HIS A 607 -11.55 17.89 -39.74
CA HIS A 607 -12.56 16.98 -39.22
C HIS A 607 -12.34 15.60 -39.85
N ASN A 608 -12.20 14.57 -39.01
CA ASN A 608 -12.09 13.19 -39.50
C ASN A 608 -13.39 12.78 -40.18
N SER A 609 -13.28 12.13 -41.33
CA SER A 609 -14.40 11.51 -42.05
C SER A 609 -14.04 10.09 -42.47
N ASP A 610 -13.30 9.42 -41.58
CA ASP A 610 -12.78 8.09 -41.82
C ASP A 610 -13.88 7.06 -41.62
N HIS A 611 -14.07 6.20 -42.61
CA HIS A 611 -14.84 4.97 -42.44
C HIS A 611 -13.97 3.93 -41.70
N VAL A 612 -14.57 3.22 -40.75
CA VAL A 612 -13.89 2.15 -40.00
C VAL A 612 -14.32 0.79 -40.52
N GLU A 613 -13.36 0.00 -41.00
CA GLU A 613 -13.58 -1.39 -41.38
C GLU A 613 -13.48 -2.32 -40.16
N ASP A 614 -14.52 -3.11 -39.91
CA ASP A 614 -14.51 -4.11 -38.84
C ASP A 614 -13.93 -5.44 -39.32
N LEU A 615 -12.86 -5.90 -38.67
CA LEU A 615 -12.22 -7.18 -38.93
C LEU A 615 -12.36 -8.08 -37.69
N TYR A 616 -12.71 -9.35 -37.88
CA TYR A 616 -13.03 -10.25 -36.77
C TYR A 616 -11.97 -11.35 -36.60
N LEU A 617 -11.53 -11.57 -35.36
CA LEU A 617 -10.70 -12.70 -34.95
C LEU A 617 -11.45 -13.57 -33.94
N THR A 618 -12.20 -14.56 -34.43
CA THR A 618 -13.16 -15.37 -33.64
C THR A 618 -12.59 -16.69 -33.11
N GLN A 619 -11.53 -17.22 -33.74
CA GLN A 619 -10.94 -18.49 -33.31
C GLN A 619 -10.08 -18.32 -32.06
N ASN A 620 -10.38 -19.05 -30.99
CA ASN A 620 -9.61 -19.10 -29.74
C ASN A 620 -8.64 -20.29 -29.75
N TRP A 621 -7.36 -20.02 -29.50
CA TRP A 621 -6.29 -21.03 -29.48
C TRP A 621 -5.84 -21.45 -28.08
N ARG A 622 -6.50 -20.93 -27.04
CA ARG A 622 -6.13 -21.15 -25.63
C ARG A 622 -7.01 -22.21 -24.98
N SER A 623 -8.32 -21.95 -24.94
CA SER A 623 -9.28 -22.67 -24.12
C SER A 623 -10.07 -23.66 -24.95
N LYS A 624 -10.52 -24.74 -24.30
CA LYS A 624 -11.49 -25.69 -24.85
C LYS A 624 -12.89 -25.06 -24.98
N GLN A 625 -13.70 -25.59 -25.89
CA GLN A 625 -15.02 -25.02 -26.22
C GLN A 625 -15.94 -24.93 -24.99
N GLU A 626 -15.92 -25.93 -24.10
CA GLU A 626 -16.81 -25.99 -22.95
C GLU A 626 -16.59 -24.82 -21.97
N ILE A 627 -15.34 -24.40 -21.80
CA ILE A 627 -14.95 -23.23 -20.99
C ILE A 627 -15.46 -21.95 -21.65
N LEU A 628 -15.28 -21.84 -22.98
CA LEU A 628 -15.69 -20.68 -23.75
C LEU A 628 -17.20 -20.50 -23.70
N ASP A 629 -17.97 -21.57 -23.93
CA ASP A 629 -19.43 -21.54 -23.91
C ASP A 629 -19.97 -20.99 -22.58
N LEU A 630 -19.53 -21.55 -21.44
CA LEU A 630 -19.94 -21.10 -20.10
C LEU A 630 -19.62 -19.61 -19.93
N SER A 631 -18.39 -19.23 -20.27
CA SER A 631 -17.92 -17.86 -20.07
C SER A 631 -18.61 -16.84 -20.98
N SER A 632 -18.88 -17.17 -22.25
CA SER A 632 -19.53 -16.27 -23.20
C SER A 632 -21.03 -16.13 -22.93
N GLN A 633 -21.71 -17.20 -22.49
CA GLN A 633 -23.13 -17.13 -22.13
C GLN A 633 -23.37 -16.22 -20.92
N LEU A 634 -22.44 -16.19 -19.95
CA LEU A 634 -22.50 -15.24 -18.84
C LEU A 634 -22.55 -13.77 -19.32
N LEU A 635 -21.90 -13.45 -20.44
CA LEU A 635 -21.88 -12.09 -20.98
C LEU A 635 -23.20 -11.68 -21.64
N GLU A 636 -24.13 -12.61 -21.90
CA GLU A 636 -25.47 -12.27 -22.41
C GLU A 636 -26.31 -11.47 -21.41
N TYR A 637 -25.94 -11.50 -20.12
CA TYR A 637 -26.54 -10.65 -19.09
C TYR A 637 -26.09 -9.19 -19.15
N ASN A 638 -25.07 -8.85 -19.93
CA ASN A 638 -24.60 -7.48 -20.06
C ASN A 638 -25.54 -6.64 -20.92
N SER A 639 -25.66 -5.36 -20.59
CA SER A 639 -26.56 -4.44 -21.28
C SER A 639 -26.06 -4.00 -22.66
N SER A 640 -24.74 -4.04 -22.87
CA SER A 640 -24.08 -3.69 -24.12
C SER A 640 -22.84 -4.55 -24.36
N GLY A 641 -22.44 -4.67 -25.63
CA GLY A 641 -21.28 -5.44 -26.07
C GLY A 641 -21.35 -5.73 -27.56
N ILE A 642 -20.20 -6.00 -28.17
CA ILE A 642 -20.17 -6.46 -29.56
C ILE A 642 -20.60 -7.93 -29.58
N LYS A 643 -21.64 -8.24 -30.36
CA LYS A 643 -22.04 -9.61 -30.60
C LYS A 643 -21.00 -10.30 -31.47
N LYS A 644 -20.34 -11.31 -30.91
CA LYS A 644 -19.33 -12.12 -31.60
C LYS A 644 -19.41 -13.56 -31.10
N THR A 645 -19.05 -14.49 -31.96
CA THR A 645 -18.91 -15.92 -31.62
C THR A 645 -17.45 -16.23 -31.32
N ILE A 646 -17.21 -17.22 -30.46
CA ILE A 646 -15.87 -17.73 -30.17
C ILE A 646 -15.84 -19.23 -30.44
N ASP A 647 -14.94 -19.64 -31.34
CA ASP A 647 -14.76 -21.03 -31.72
C ASP A 647 -13.40 -21.54 -31.21
N ALA A 648 -13.38 -22.64 -30.46
CA ALA A 648 -12.15 -23.23 -29.94
C ALA A 648 -11.40 -23.99 -31.03
N ALA A 649 -10.24 -23.48 -31.44
CA ALA A 649 -9.33 -24.17 -32.35
C ALA A 649 -8.76 -25.48 -31.76
N ARG A 650 -8.71 -25.57 -30.41
CA ARG A 650 -8.32 -26.79 -29.68
C ARG A 650 -9.44 -27.83 -29.57
N GLY A 651 -10.63 -27.53 -30.11
CA GLY A 651 -11.81 -28.39 -30.08
C GLY A 651 -12.45 -28.55 -28.69
N ASN A 652 -13.29 -29.57 -28.59
CA ASN A 652 -14.05 -29.93 -27.39
C ASN A 652 -13.19 -30.75 -26.38
N GLY A 653 -13.80 -31.14 -25.27
CA GLY A 653 -13.24 -32.00 -24.23
C GLY A 653 -12.64 -31.23 -23.03
N GLY A 654 -13.01 -29.98 -22.84
CA GLY A 654 -12.70 -29.22 -21.62
C GLY A 654 -13.53 -29.70 -20.43
N ILE A 655 -12.92 -29.72 -19.24
CA ILE A 655 -13.63 -30.05 -18.00
C ILE A 655 -14.06 -28.74 -17.34
N VAL A 656 -15.36 -28.60 -17.09
CA VAL A 656 -15.94 -27.44 -16.41
C VAL A 656 -16.80 -27.93 -15.26
N THR A 657 -16.54 -27.43 -14.06
CA THR A 657 -17.37 -27.71 -12.88
C THR A 657 -17.75 -26.41 -12.19
N VAL A 658 -19.03 -26.22 -11.85
CA VAL A 658 -19.51 -25.09 -11.04
C VAL A 658 -20.18 -25.65 -9.79
N GLN A 659 -19.70 -25.26 -8.61
CA GLN A 659 -20.17 -25.80 -7.33
C GLN A 659 -20.43 -24.72 -6.28
N GLY A 660 -21.54 -24.85 -5.56
CA GLY A 660 -21.90 -23.97 -4.46
C GLY A 660 -21.77 -24.63 -3.10
N TYR A 661 -21.21 -23.90 -2.14
CA TYR A 661 -20.98 -24.31 -0.75
C TYR A 661 -21.79 -23.46 0.22
N ASP A 662 -22.03 -23.99 1.43
CA ASP A 662 -22.77 -23.27 2.48
C ASP A 662 -21.84 -22.59 3.49
N ASP A 663 -20.55 -22.97 3.51
CA ASP A 663 -19.53 -22.47 4.42
C ASP A 663 -18.16 -22.31 3.74
N ILE A 664 -17.42 -21.26 4.12
CA ILE A 664 -16.20 -20.85 3.41
C ILE A 664 -15.01 -21.78 3.69
N GLU A 665 -14.96 -22.37 4.88
CA GLU A 665 -13.92 -23.34 5.22
C GLU A 665 -14.15 -24.67 4.49
N GLN A 666 -15.40 -24.98 4.11
CA GLN A 666 -15.70 -26.12 3.24
C GLN A 666 -15.27 -25.83 1.80
N GLU A 667 -15.57 -24.63 1.28
CA GLU A 667 -15.12 -24.23 -0.06
C GLU A 667 -13.60 -24.30 -0.20
N TYR A 668 -12.85 -23.72 0.74
CA TYR A 668 -11.38 -23.70 0.66
C TYR A 668 -10.76 -25.09 0.77
N ARG A 669 -11.31 -25.97 1.61
CA ARG A 669 -10.89 -27.37 1.68
C ARG A 669 -11.18 -28.10 0.38
N ALA A 670 -12.35 -27.88 -0.22
CA ALA A 670 -12.69 -28.48 -1.50
C ALA A 670 -11.74 -28.00 -2.62
N ILE A 671 -11.38 -26.72 -2.68
CA ILE A 671 -10.37 -26.21 -3.62
C ILE A 671 -9.03 -26.93 -3.42
N ALA A 672 -8.55 -27.09 -2.18
CA ALA A 672 -7.30 -27.79 -1.89
C ALA A 672 -7.37 -29.29 -2.30
N GLU A 673 -8.49 -29.95 -2.06
CA GLU A 673 -8.74 -31.34 -2.48
C GLU A 673 -8.76 -31.48 -4.00
N MET A 674 -9.39 -30.55 -4.72
CA MET A 674 -9.41 -30.56 -6.19
C MET A 674 -8.00 -30.32 -6.76
N ILE A 675 -7.25 -29.35 -6.23
CA ILE A 675 -5.85 -29.12 -6.63
C ILE A 675 -5.02 -30.40 -6.46
N LYS A 676 -5.17 -31.08 -5.32
CA LYS A 676 -4.47 -32.34 -5.07
C LYS A 676 -4.91 -33.43 -6.06
N ALA A 677 -6.20 -33.55 -6.34
CA ALA A 677 -6.72 -34.52 -7.30
C ALA A 677 -6.21 -34.29 -8.73
N GLU A 678 -6.06 -33.03 -9.15
CA GLU A 678 -5.46 -32.66 -10.43
C GLU A 678 -3.95 -32.97 -10.46
N HIS A 679 -3.26 -32.76 -9.33
CA HIS A 679 -1.85 -33.11 -9.20
C HIS A 679 -1.61 -34.63 -9.24
N ASP A 680 -2.47 -35.40 -8.56
CA ASP A 680 -2.44 -36.86 -8.56
C ASP A 680 -2.71 -37.45 -9.97
N GLN A 681 -3.37 -36.68 -10.85
CA GLN A 681 -3.54 -37.01 -12.28
C GLN A 681 -2.33 -36.66 -13.15
N GLY A 682 -1.25 -36.12 -12.55
CA GLY A 682 0.01 -35.82 -13.22
C GLY A 682 0.20 -34.37 -13.68
N ILE A 683 -0.70 -33.46 -13.31
CA ILE A 683 -0.55 -32.03 -13.63
C ILE A 683 0.39 -31.37 -12.60
N ALA A 684 1.42 -30.66 -13.08
CA ALA A 684 2.33 -29.92 -12.20
C ALA A 684 1.61 -28.74 -11.53
N TYR A 685 1.95 -28.44 -10.27
CA TYR A 685 1.36 -27.29 -9.55
C TYR A 685 1.55 -25.96 -10.28
N ASP A 686 2.67 -25.80 -10.98
CA ASP A 686 3.02 -24.61 -11.76
C ASP A 686 2.03 -24.33 -12.91
N ASN A 687 1.36 -25.39 -13.39
CA ASN A 687 0.33 -25.31 -14.43
C ASN A 687 -1.08 -25.08 -13.85
N MET A 688 -1.18 -24.76 -12.56
CA MET A 688 -2.44 -24.51 -11.85
C MET A 688 -2.48 -23.10 -11.27
N ALA A 689 -3.66 -22.48 -11.27
CA ALA A 689 -3.87 -21.21 -10.60
C ALA A 689 -5.20 -21.14 -9.85
N VAL A 690 -5.18 -20.43 -8.73
CA VAL A 690 -6.34 -20.07 -7.92
C VAL A 690 -6.58 -18.57 -8.06
N LEU A 691 -7.74 -18.23 -8.62
CA LEU A 691 -8.17 -16.87 -8.92
C LEU A 691 -9.29 -16.46 -7.97
N ALA A 692 -9.12 -15.30 -7.33
CA ALA A 692 -10.14 -14.71 -6.46
C ALA A 692 -10.24 -13.19 -6.67
N PHE A 693 -11.29 -12.55 -6.15
CA PHE A 693 -11.47 -11.11 -6.34
C PHE A 693 -10.60 -10.27 -5.39
N THR A 694 -10.36 -10.76 -4.17
CA THR A 694 -9.65 -9.98 -3.14
C THR A 694 -8.34 -10.65 -2.69
N LYS A 695 -7.31 -9.84 -2.40
CA LYS A 695 -6.04 -10.35 -1.84
C LYS A 695 -6.23 -11.05 -0.49
N ASN A 696 -7.18 -10.59 0.31
CA ASN A 696 -7.46 -11.18 1.62
C ASN A 696 -8.02 -12.61 1.51
N GLU A 697 -8.81 -12.88 0.48
CA GLU A 697 -9.32 -14.21 0.16
C GLU A 697 -8.19 -15.13 -0.31
N LEU A 698 -7.33 -14.65 -1.22
CA LEU A 698 -6.12 -15.37 -1.62
C LEU A 698 -5.20 -15.70 -0.45
N ARG A 699 -5.01 -14.78 0.51
CA ARG A 699 -4.19 -15.04 1.70
C ARG A 699 -4.75 -16.17 2.57
N LYS A 700 -6.07 -16.24 2.72
CA LYS A 700 -6.72 -17.35 3.46
C LYS A 700 -6.59 -18.67 2.71
N LEU A 701 -6.75 -18.66 1.39
CA LEU A 701 -6.51 -19.82 0.55
C LEU A 701 -5.03 -20.26 0.63
N ALA A 702 -4.08 -19.33 0.61
CA ALA A 702 -2.66 -19.62 0.81
C ALA A 702 -2.43 -20.37 2.13
N SER A 703 -2.99 -19.88 3.24
CA SER A 703 -2.91 -20.56 4.53
C SER A 703 -3.52 -21.97 4.49
N CYS A 704 -4.65 -22.15 3.80
CA CYS A 704 -5.27 -23.47 3.61
C CYS A 704 -4.35 -24.41 2.83
N LEU A 705 -3.77 -23.95 1.71
CA LEU A 705 -2.83 -24.73 0.90
C LEU A 705 -1.59 -25.13 1.69
N THR A 706 -1.00 -24.20 2.44
CA THR A 706 0.13 -24.47 3.34
C THR A 706 -0.21 -25.55 4.37
N ASN A 707 -1.37 -25.45 5.03
CA ASN A 707 -1.81 -26.45 6.01
C ASN A 707 -2.02 -27.85 5.40
N THR A 708 -2.33 -27.92 4.10
CA THR A 708 -2.49 -29.18 3.36
C THR A 708 -1.20 -29.68 2.68
N GLY A 709 -0.08 -28.96 2.84
CA GLY A 709 1.21 -29.32 2.22
C GLY A 709 1.29 -29.06 0.72
N ILE A 710 0.43 -28.20 0.17
CA ILE A 710 0.43 -27.83 -1.25
C ILE A 710 1.32 -26.59 -1.44
N PRO A 711 2.37 -26.65 -2.28
CA PRO A 711 3.19 -25.48 -2.59
C PRO A 711 2.36 -24.46 -3.36
N SER A 712 2.44 -23.19 -2.95
CA SER A 712 1.72 -22.09 -3.58
C SER A 712 2.53 -20.82 -3.57
N MET A 713 2.32 -19.96 -4.56
CA MET A 713 2.98 -18.67 -4.66
C MET A 713 1.97 -17.55 -4.83
N PHE A 714 2.14 -16.49 -4.03
CA PHE A 714 1.30 -15.31 -4.08
C PHE A 714 1.70 -14.43 -5.28
N GLY A 715 0.86 -14.40 -6.30
CA GLY A 715 1.08 -13.69 -7.56
C GLY A 715 0.38 -12.34 -7.68
N ALA A 716 -0.42 -11.94 -6.69
CA ALA A 716 -1.01 -10.61 -6.64
C ALA A 716 0.04 -9.57 -6.18
N PRO A 717 -0.10 -8.28 -6.55
CA PRO A 717 0.82 -7.25 -6.06
C PRO A 717 0.89 -7.24 -4.53
N GLU A 718 2.08 -7.17 -3.97
CA GLU A 718 2.32 -7.15 -2.52
C GLU A 718 2.84 -5.78 -2.10
N PRO A 719 2.46 -5.26 -0.92
CA PRO A 719 3.05 -4.04 -0.40
C PRO A 719 4.57 -4.19 -0.32
N ILE A 720 5.30 -3.27 -0.96
CA ILE A 720 6.77 -3.29 -0.99
C ILE A 720 7.33 -3.22 0.45
N SER A 721 6.65 -2.51 1.34
CA SER A 721 6.97 -2.41 2.77
C SER A 721 6.79 -3.71 3.58
N GLU A 722 6.08 -4.71 3.05
CA GLU A 722 5.95 -6.04 3.66
C GLU A 722 7.15 -6.95 3.36
N ASN A 723 7.94 -6.64 2.33
CA ASN A 723 9.10 -7.43 1.95
C ASN A 723 10.26 -7.29 2.98
N SER A 724 10.73 -8.41 3.51
CA SER A 724 11.79 -8.46 4.53
C SER A 724 13.15 -7.94 4.06
N ARG A 725 13.48 -8.05 2.76
CA ARG A 725 14.70 -7.51 2.15
C ARG A 725 14.62 -6.00 1.98
N ILE A 726 13.45 -5.46 1.65
CA ILE A 726 13.20 -4.01 1.65
C ILE A 726 13.38 -3.45 3.07
N ARG A 727 12.83 -4.12 4.08
CA ARG A 727 13.04 -3.68 5.48
C ARG A 727 14.50 -3.73 5.91
N ALA A 728 15.25 -4.75 5.47
CA ALA A 728 16.70 -4.81 5.69
C ALA A 728 17.44 -3.66 4.97
N LEU A 729 17.09 -3.36 3.73
CA LEU A 729 17.62 -2.20 2.99
C LEU A 729 17.38 -0.89 3.75
N LEU A 730 16.14 -0.65 4.19
CA LEU A 730 15.77 0.57 4.94
C LEU A 730 16.47 0.64 6.31
N ALA A 731 16.62 -0.51 6.99
CA ALA A 731 17.41 -0.60 8.21
C ALA A 731 18.89 -0.27 7.96
N PHE A 732 19.46 -0.71 6.83
CA PHE A 732 20.83 -0.39 6.46
C PHE A 732 21.01 1.11 6.21
N VAL A 733 20.06 1.76 5.53
CA VAL A 733 20.07 3.22 5.33
C VAL A 733 20.09 3.96 6.66
N LYS A 734 19.26 3.55 7.64
CA LYS A 734 19.29 4.13 9.00
C LYS A 734 20.60 3.88 9.74
N LEU A 735 21.22 2.73 9.52
CA LEU A 735 22.52 2.40 10.10
C LEU A 735 23.63 3.32 9.56
N LEU A 736 23.54 3.75 8.30
CA LEU A 736 24.49 4.72 7.73
C LEU A 736 24.41 6.08 8.44
N GLU A 737 23.23 6.49 8.92
CA GLU A 737 23.06 7.72 9.71
C GLU A 737 23.55 7.57 11.15
N ASN A 738 23.31 6.41 11.76
CA ASN A 738 23.72 6.10 13.12
C ASN A 738 24.30 4.68 13.21
N THR A 739 25.63 4.58 13.08
CA THR A 739 26.37 3.31 13.09
C THR A 739 26.37 2.61 14.45
N GLU A 740 25.95 3.29 15.52
CA GLU A 740 25.78 2.70 16.86
C GLU A 740 24.46 1.92 16.99
N ASN A 741 23.56 1.99 16.00
CA ASN A 741 22.27 1.29 16.03
C ASN A 741 22.44 -0.21 15.72
N THR A 742 22.81 -0.98 16.75
CA THR A 742 23.02 -2.42 16.68
C THR A 742 21.75 -3.20 16.30
N LYS A 743 20.56 -2.66 16.56
CA LYS A 743 19.29 -3.26 16.16
C LYS A 743 19.12 -3.27 14.63
N ASN A 744 19.33 -2.13 13.98
CA ASN A 744 19.26 -2.05 12.51
C ASN A 744 20.34 -2.93 11.88
N ALA A 745 21.54 -2.94 12.45
CA ALA A 745 22.60 -3.85 12.03
C ALA A 745 22.21 -5.32 12.17
N ALA A 746 21.48 -5.71 13.22
CA ALA A 746 20.98 -7.07 13.41
C ALA A 746 19.91 -7.48 12.38
N ILE A 747 19.04 -6.57 11.96
CA ILE A 747 18.06 -6.83 10.88
C ILE A 747 18.81 -7.13 9.56
N VAL A 748 19.80 -6.31 9.23
CA VAL A 748 20.62 -6.50 8.02
C VAL A 748 21.47 -7.77 8.14
N ALA A 749 22.05 -8.05 9.30
CA ALA A 749 22.83 -9.27 9.54
C ALA A 749 21.98 -10.52 9.35
N ASN A 750 20.70 -10.49 9.75
CA ASN A 750 19.76 -11.58 9.48
C ASN A 750 19.55 -11.80 7.99
N ALA A 751 19.36 -10.71 7.23
CA ALA A 751 19.24 -10.77 5.79
C ALA A 751 20.52 -11.36 5.16
N VAL A 752 21.69 -10.85 5.52
CA VAL A 752 22.99 -11.36 5.02
C VAL A 752 23.16 -12.84 5.37
N TYR A 753 22.85 -13.25 6.60
CA TYR A 753 22.92 -14.65 7.03
C TYR A 753 22.01 -15.55 6.19
N ARG A 754 20.75 -15.17 6.01
CA ARG A 754 19.78 -15.89 5.16
C ARG A 754 20.16 -15.91 3.68
N ALA A 755 20.96 -14.95 3.22
CA ALA A 755 21.47 -14.91 1.86
C ALA A 755 22.70 -15.81 1.66
N SER A 756 23.43 -16.13 2.73
CA SER A 756 24.62 -16.99 2.64
C SER A 756 24.30 -18.46 2.33
N ASP A 757 23.11 -18.92 2.72
CA ASP A 757 22.60 -20.26 2.40
C ASP A 757 21.05 -20.26 2.44
N LEU A 758 20.44 -20.44 1.26
CA LEU A 758 18.98 -20.45 1.10
C LEU A 758 18.29 -21.69 1.69
N SER A 759 19.06 -22.73 2.05
CA SER A 759 18.53 -23.94 2.69
C SER A 759 18.35 -23.82 4.20
N LEU A 760 18.84 -22.73 4.80
CA LEU A 760 18.74 -22.49 6.24
C LEU A 760 17.28 -22.37 6.68
N THR A 761 16.86 -23.29 7.54
CA THR A 761 15.54 -23.25 8.19
C THR A 761 15.55 -22.36 9.44
N THR A 762 16.71 -22.22 10.08
CA THR A 762 16.91 -21.52 11.36
C THR A 762 17.16 -20.03 11.17
N GLY A 763 16.57 -19.18 12.02
CA GLY A 763 16.82 -17.73 12.01
C GLY A 763 18.13 -17.34 12.69
N ILE A 764 18.62 -16.11 12.46
CA ILE A 764 19.84 -15.62 13.13
C ILE A 764 19.76 -15.72 14.66
N MET A 765 18.55 -15.62 15.24
CA MET A 765 18.33 -15.72 16.70
C MET A 765 18.61 -17.11 17.29
N GLU A 766 18.76 -18.14 16.46
CA GLU A 766 19.07 -19.50 16.90
C GLU A 766 20.58 -19.77 16.98
N LEU A 767 21.40 -18.82 16.53
CA LEU A 767 22.85 -18.91 16.57
C LEU A 767 23.41 -18.59 17.98
N PRO A 768 24.65 -19.05 18.28
CA PRO A 768 25.35 -18.62 19.49
C PRO A 768 25.55 -17.10 19.51
N ARG A 769 25.33 -16.47 20.67
CA ARG A 769 25.42 -15.00 20.84
C ARG A 769 26.72 -14.39 20.28
N THR A 770 27.85 -15.10 20.39
CA THR A 770 29.14 -14.65 19.85
C THR A 770 29.11 -14.47 18.33
N GLU A 771 28.55 -15.45 17.61
CA GLU A 771 28.44 -15.42 16.16
C GLU A 771 27.50 -14.30 15.69
N ILE A 772 26.41 -14.08 16.43
CA ILE A 772 25.46 -13.00 16.13
C ILE A 772 26.14 -11.63 16.25
N LEU A 773 26.93 -11.43 17.31
CA LEU A 773 27.68 -10.19 17.50
C LEU A 773 28.76 -9.97 16.43
N GLU A 774 29.42 -11.03 15.99
CA GLU A 774 30.39 -10.97 14.87
C GLU A 774 29.70 -10.52 13.58
N ARG A 775 28.59 -11.16 13.20
CA ARG A 775 27.80 -10.81 12.00
C ARG A 775 27.26 -9.38 12.07
N VAL A 776 26.79 -8.95 13.23
CA VAL A 776 26.38 -7.54 13.45
C VAL A 776 27.56 -6.59 13.28
N GLY A 777 28.74 -6.95 13.79
CA GLY A 777 29.97 -6.19 13.62
C GLY A 777 30.39 -6.04 12.16
N GLU A 778 30.25 -7.09 11.34
CA GLU A 778 30.53 -7.06 9.90
C GLU A 778 29.64 -6.06 9.16
N VAL A 779 28.34 -6.02 9.47
CA VAL A 779 27.41 -5.05 8.89
C VAL A 779 27.78 -3.62 9.28
N VAL A 780 28.10 -3.38 10.57
CA VAL A 780 28.52 -2.05 11.05
C VAL A 780 29.82 -1.62 10.37
N TYR A 781 30.77 -2.55 10.20
CA TYR A 781 32.00 -2.30 9.47
C TYR A 781 31.73 -1.85 8.04
N MET A 782 30.84 -2.54 7.32
CA MET A 782 30.45 -2.17 5.95
C MET A 782 29.79 -0.78 5.89
N ALA A 783 28.91 -0.45 6.83
CA ALA A 783 28.31 0.88 6.93
C ALA A 783 29.39 1.98 7.14
N CYS A 784 30.37 1.73 8.01
CA CYS A 784 31.51 2.63 8.22
C CYS A 784 32.36 2.81 6.96
N GLN A 785 32.61 1.74 6.19
CA GLN A 785 33.36 1.82 4.94
C GLN A 785 32.66 2.71 3.90
N ILE A 786 31.35 2.51 3.70
CA ILE A 786 30.56 3.36 2.79
C ILE A 786 30.59 4.81 3.25
N ASN A 787 30.44 5.09 4.55
CA ASN A 787 30.47 6.45 5.08
C ASN A 787 31.82 7.15 4.90
N GLN A 788 32.92 6.41 4.86
CA GLN A 788 34.27 6.94 4.65
C GLN A 788 34.56 7.27 3.18
N GLU A 789 33.82 6.70 2.23
CA GLU A 789 33.96 7.00 0.81
C GLU A 789 33.60 8.46 0.52
N ARG A 790 34.48 9.17 -0.18
CA ARG A 790 34.37 10.60 -0.47
C ARG A 790 33.78 10.88 -1.83
N ASN A 791 33.93 9.96 -2.79
CA ASN A 791 33.39 10.09 -4.12
C ASN A 791 31.90 9.71 -4.11
N PRO A 792 30.96 10.64 -4.37
CA PRO A 792 29.52 10.36 -4.28
C PRO A 792 29.06 9.22 -5.20
N LYS A 793 29.69 9.07 -6.37
CA LYS A 793 29.33 8.02 -7.33
C LYS A 793 29.79 6.64 -6.84
N GLU A 794 31.02 6.53 -6.37
CA GLU A 794 31.56 5.28 -5.81
C GLU A 794 30.84 4.92 -4.50
N LYS A 795 30.52 5.93 -3.67
CA LYS A 795 29.72 5.76 -2.45
C LYS A 795 28.34 5.17 -2.74
N LYS A 796 27.64 5.69 -3.76
CA LYS A 796 26.36 5.12 -4.24
C LYS A 796 26.55 3.69 -4.75
N GLU A 797 27.58 3.43 -5.54
CA GLU A 797 27.83 2.09 -6.08
C GLU A 797 28.13 1.08 -4.97
N MET A 798 28.91 1.45 -3.95
CA MET A 798 29.17 0.60 -2.78
C MET A 798 27.88 0.29 -2.00
N LEU A 799 27.00 1.28 -1.81
CA LEU A 799 25.69 1.10 -1.19
C LEU A 799 24.83 0.09 -1.98
N LEU A 800 24.69 0.30 -3.29
CA LEU A 800 23.88 -0.56 -4.14
C LEU A 800 24.45 -1.98 -4.24
N SER A 801 25.76 -2.12 -4.37
CA SER A 801 26.45 -3.40 -4.41
C SER A 801 26.25 -4.19 -3.11
N TYR A 802 26.36 -3.53 -1.96
CA TYR A 802 26.12 -4.18 -0.67
C TYR A 802 24.65 -4.61 -0.51
N ILE A 803 23.69 -3.76 -0.91
CA ILE A 803 22.26 -4.12 -0.92
C ILE A 803 22.02 -5.37 -1.80
N ARG A 804 22.59 -5.40 -3.00
CA ARG A 804 22.45 -6.53 -3.93
C ARG A 804 23.04 -7.82 -3.39
N SER A 805 24.11 -7.74 -2.59
CA SER A 805 24.74 -8.92 -1.98
C SER A 805 23.81 -9.72 -1.08
N PHE A 806 22.84 -9.06 -0.42
CA PHE A 806 21.84 -9.73 0.39
C PHE A 806 20.44 -9.74 -0.24
N SER A 807 20.17 -9.04 -1.33
CA SER A 807 18.87 -9.11 -2.00
C SER A 807 18.71 -10.36 -2.88
N LEU A 808 19.82 -10.92 -3.39
CA LEU A 808 19.86 -12.12 -4.24
C LEU A 808 18.91 -12.05 -5.45
N GLY A 809 18.80 -10.88 -6.07
CA GLY A 809 17.94 -10.69 -7.25
C GLY A 809 16.45 -10.68 -6.93
N ASP A 810 16.05 -10.39 -5.68
CA ASP A 810 14.65 -10.15 -5.35
C ASP A 810 14.09 -9.01 -6.23
N GLU A 811 13.16 -9.36 -7.11
CA GLU A 811 12.51 -8.45 -8.06
C GLU A 811 11.93 -7.19 -7.40
N THR A 812 11.43 -7.32 -6.16
CA THR A 812 10.88 -6.18 -5.42
C THR A 812 11.96 -5.18 -5.04
N VAL A 813 13.16 -5.68 -4.68
CA VAL A 813 14.31 -4.84 -4.35
C VAL A 813 14.84 -4.18 -5.62
N GLU A 814 14.97 -4.91 -6.73
CA GLU A 814 15.43 -4.31 -7.99
C GLU A 814 14.46 -3.23 -8.47
N HIS A 815 13.14 -3.47 -8.42
CA HIS A 815 12.14 -2.45 -8.74
C HIS A 815 12.26 -1.20 -7.84
N PHE A 816 12.50 -1.38 -6.54
CA PHE A 816 12.73 -0.28 -5.61
C PHE A 816 14.00 0.51 -5.98
N LEU A 817 15.08 -0.18 -6.34
CA LEU A 817 16.33 0.45 -6.74
C LEU A 817 16.24 1.17 -8.10
N GLU A 818 15.42 0.69 -9.03
CA GLU A 818 15.13 1.37 -10.31
C GLU A 818 14.59 2.78 -10.12
N ALA A 819 13.70 2.98 -9.13
CA ALA A 819 13.18 4.30 -8.78
C ALA A 819 14.27 5.28 -8.31
N THR A 820 15.41 4.76 -7.84
CA THR A 820 16.57 5.55 -7.38
C THR A 820 17.69 5.64 -8.42
N ALA A 821 17.54 5.05 -9.61
CA ALA A 821 18.62 4.89 -10.58
C ALA A 821 19.27 6.23 -10.96
N ASN A 822 18.44 7.26 -11.18
CA ASN A 822 18.87 8.59 -11.61
C ASN A 822 19.18 9.56 -10.45
N LEU A 823 19.01 9.14 -9.20
CA LEU A 823 19.27 9.95 -8.02
C LEU A 823 20.76 9.93 -7.65
N ASP A 824 21.29 10.97 -7.03
CA ASP A 824 22.61 10.87 -6.39
C ASP A 824 22.55 10.10 -5.05
N TYR A 825 23.68 10.00 -4.34
CA TYR A 825 23.72 9.30 -3.06
C TYR A 825 22.78 9.91 -2.02
N ASP A 826 22.81 11.24 -1.84
CA ASP A 826 22.03 11.91 -0.80
C ASP A 826 20.52 11.87 -1.14
N GLU A 827 20.18 12.03 -2.42
CA GLU A 827 18.83 11.86 -2.94
C GLU A 827 18.32 10.42 -2.76
N THR A 828 19.18 9.41 -2.94
CA THR A 828 18.84 7.99 -2.72
C THR A 828 18.52 7.73 -1.24
N ILE A 829 19.34 8.27 -0.32
CA ILE A 829 19.09 8.18 1.13
C ILE A 829 17.76 8.88 1.48
N SER A 830 17.53 10.09 0.96
CA SER A 830 16.28 10.83 1.17
C SER A 830 15.07 10.07 0.65
N TYR A 831 15.17 9.42 -0.52
CA TYR A 831 14.11 8.60 -1.09
C TYR A 831 13.76 7.43 -0.18
N CYS A 832 14.75 6.71 0.34
CA CYS A 832 14.54 5.60 1.27
C CYS A 832 13.80 6.05 2.55
N GLN A 833 14.14 7.24 3.07
CA GLN A 833 13.47 7.81 4.24
C GLN A 833 12.03 8.25 3.96
N ASP A 834 11.81 8.87 2.81
CA ASP A 834 10.48 9.28 2.37
C ASP A 834 9.61 8.07 2.06
N PHE A 835 10.18 6.97 1.57
CA PHE A 835 9.48 5.72 1.34
C PHE A 835 8.90 5.13 2.63
N GLU A 836 9.62 5.17 3.75
CA GLU A 836 9.05 4.71 5.04
C GLU A 836 7.83 5.53 5.48
N ARG A 837 7.77 6.80 5.08
CA ARG A 837 6.70 7.72 5.47
C ARG A 837 5.52 7.67 4.50
N PHE A 838 5.80 7.52 3.21
CA PHE A 838 4.84 7.73 2.13
C PHE A 838 4.61 6.49 1.26
N GLY A 839 5.55 5.54 1.25
CA GLY A 839 5.54 4.34 0.40
C GLY A 839 4.74 3.16 0.94
N LEU A 840 3.98 3.32 2.03
CA LEU A 840 3.19 2.23 2.64
C LEU A 840 2.13 1.64 1.70
N ALA A 841 1.64 2.43 0.74
CA ALA A 841 0.65 2.02 -0.25
C ALA A 841 1.27 1.50 -1.55
N GLU A 842 2.60 1.60 -1.70
CA GLU A 842 3.29 1.12 -2.90
C GLU A 842 3.31 -0.40 -2.92
N GLU A 843 2.90 -0.96 -4.05
CA GLU A 843 2.79 -2.40 -4.26
C GLU A 843 3.57 -2.81 -5.50
N TYR A 844 4.21 -3.96 -5.43
CA TYR A 844 4.93 -4.53 -6.55
C TYR A 844 4.40 -5.93 -6.87
N ARG A 845 4.34 -6.24 -8.17
CA ARG A 845 3.95 -7.57 -8.66
C ARG A 845 5.18 -8.30 -9.17
N ARG A 846 5.48 -9.44 -8.55
CA ARG A 846 6.51 -10.38 -9.05
C ARG A 846 6.14 -10.91 -10.43
N LEU A 847 7.09 -10.81 -11.36
CA LEU A 847 6.98 -11.17 -12.77
C LEU A 847 7.69 -12.49 -13.10
N GLY A 848 8.63 -12.95 -12.28
CA GLY A 848 9.35 -14.20 -12.48
C GLY A 848 8.48 -15.47 -12.40
N GLU A 849 9.09 -16.59 -12.76
CA GLU A 849 8.53 -17.93 -12.56
C GLU A 849 8.94 -18.47 -11.20
N TYR A 850 7.97 -19.04 -10.48
CA TYR A 850 8.19 -19.61 -9.16
C TYR A 850 7.36 -20.90 -9.04
N PRO A 851 7.88 -21.91 -8.33
CA PRO A 851 7.21 -23.20 -8.19
C PRO A 851 5.94 -23.09 -7.32
N GLY A 852 4.96 -23.94 -7.62
CA GLY A 852 3.72 -24.09 -6.88
C GLY A 852 2.50 -23.44 -7.56
N VAL A 853 1.33 -23.67 -6.96
CA VAL A 853 0.05 -23.14 -7.44
C VAL A 853 0.04 -21.62 -7.38
N LYS A 854 -0.30 -20.95 -8.47
CA LYS A 854 -0.34 -19.48 -8.54
C LYS A 854 -1.61 -18.95 -7.87
N LEU A 855 -1.48 -18.16 -6.80
CA LEU A 855 -2.57 -17.44 -6.14
C LEU A 855 -2.63 -16.01 -6.66
N ILE A 856 -3.63 -15.65 -7.47
CA ILE A 856 -3.66 -14.35 -8.14
C ILE A 856 -5.06 -13.74 -8.15
N THR A 857 -5.15 -12.40 -8.16
CA THR A 857 -6.47 -11.78 -8.30
C THR A 857 -6.99 -11.93 -9.72
N ALA A 858 -8.32 -12.00 -9.89
CA ALA A 858 -8.95 -12.05 -11.21
C ALA A 858 -8.46 -10.91 -12.12
N HIS A 859 -8.31 -9.68 -11.60
CA HIS A 859 -7.79 -8.54 -12.37
C HIS A 859 -6.33 -8.77 -12.81
N SER A 860 -5.46 -9.21 -11.89
CA SER A 860 -4.05 -9.45 -12.18
C SER A 860 -3.82 -10.65 -13.10
N SER A 861 -4.81 -11.54 -13.26
CA SER A 861 -4.72 -12.71 -14.14
C SER A 861 -4.76 -12.37 -15.65
N LYS A 862 -5.20 -11.15 -16.02
CA LYS A 862 -5.30 -10.74 -17.42
C LYS A 862 -3.95 -10.88 -18.12
N GLY A 863 -3.97 -11.52 -19.30
CA GLY A 863 -2.78 -11.80 -20.10
C GLY A 863 -2.05 -13.11 -19.75
N LEU A 864 -2.41 -13.77 -18.64
CA LEU A 864 -1.85 -15.07 -18.24
C LEU A 864 -2.76 -16.23 -18.65
N GLU A 865 -2.29 -17.46 -18.48
CA GLU A 865 -3.02 -18.70 -18.77
C GLU A 865 -2.40 -19.90 -18.05
N TRP A 866 -3.24 -20.88 -17.69
CA TRP A 866 -2.87 -22.11 -16.98
C TRP A 866 -3.67 -23.30 -17.53
N ASP A 867 -3.13 -24.51 -17.38
CA ASP A 867 -3.82 -25.73 -17.80
C ASP A 867 -5.10 -25.94 -16.97
N VAL A 868 -5.01 -25.65 -15.67
CA VAL A 868 -6.11 -25.74 -14.70
C VAL A 868 -6.30 -24.41 -13.96
N VAL A 869 -7.55 -23.94 -13.88
CA VAL A 869 -7.91 -22.76 -13.08
C VAL A 869 -9.01 -23.10 -12.08
N PHE A 870 -8.78 -22.70 -10.83
CA PHE A 870 -9.76 -22.66 -9.75
C PHE A 870 -10.20 -21.20 -9.58
N PHE A 871 -11.48 -20.90 -9.71
CA PHE A 871 -12.01 -19.54 -9.63
C PHE A 871 -13.12 -19.42 -8.58
N THR A 872 -13.04 -18.40 -7.72
CA THR A 872 -14.11 -18.05 -6.78
C THR A 872 -14.66 -16.64 -7.03
N PRO A 873 -15.99 -16.49 -7.29
CA PRO A 873 -16.63 -15.18 -7.50
C PRO A 873 -17.12 -14.55 -6.18
N ASP A 874 -16.84 -15.14 -5.02
CA ASP A 874 -17.33 -14.70 -3.71
C ASP A 874 -17.01 -13.24 -3.37
N GLY A 875 -15.79 -12.80 -3.66
CA GLY A 875 -15.42 -11.40 -3.47
C GLY A 875 -16.11 -10.44 -4.45
N ILE A 876 -16.49 -10.89 -5.66
CA ILE A 876 -17.26 -10.09 -6.65
C ILE A 876 -18.64 -9.75 -6.08
N ALA A 877 -19.28 -10.71 -5.41
CA ALA A 877 -20.62 -10.54 -4.85
C ALA A 877 -20.75 -9.38 -3.85
N LYS A 878 -19.64 -8.92 -3.26
CA LYS A 878 -19.60 -7.74 -2.37
C LYS A 878 -19.63 -6.42 -3.14
N SER A 879 -19.04 -6.39 -4.32
CA SER A 879 -18.96 -5.21 -5.20
C SER A 879 -20.17 -5.11 -6.12
N PHE A 880 -20.86 -6.23 -6.35
CA PHE A 880 -22.10 -6.30 -7.11
C PHE A 880 -23.16 -5.37 -6.51
N ASN A 881 -23.66 -4.43 -7.32
CA ASN A 881 -24.63 -3.42 -6.86
C ASN A 881 -25.64 -3.12 -7.97
N ARG A 882 -26.72 -2.37 -7.72
CA ARG A 882 -27.76 -2.16 -8.75
C ARG A 882 -27.34 -1.26 -9.93
N LYS A 883 -26.10 -0.75 -10.00
CA LYS A 883 -25.62 0.01 -11.17
C LYS A 883 -25.19 -0.96 -12.27
N THR A 884 -25.92 -0.94 -13.39
CA THR A 884 -25.72 -1.85 -14.53
C THR A 884 -24.28 -1.85 -15.05
N SER A 885 -23.67 -0.67 -15.24
CA SER A 885 -22.30 -0.59 -15.80
C SER A 885 -21.24 -1.27 -14.94
N ILE A 886 -21.40 -1.26 -13.61
CA ILE A 886 -20.47 -1.91 -12.68
C ILE A 886 -20.66 -3.43 -12.78
N ASN A 887 -21.90 -3.91 -12.81
CA ASN A 887 -22.15 -5.35 -12.95
C ASN A 887 -21.65 -5.89 -14.29
N ASP A 888 -21.81 -5.12 -15.37
CA ASP A 888 -21.30 -5.52 -16.68
C ASP A 888 -19.76 -5.61 -16.70
N GLU A 889 -19.06 -4.77 -15.95
CA GLU A 889 -17.60 -4.87 -15.73
C GLU A 889 -17.23 -6.09 -14.88
N LEU A 890 -17.99 -6.37 -13.82
CA LEU A 890 -17.76 -7.53 -12.96
C LEU A 890 -17.96 -8.86 -13.72
N ARG A 891 -18.96 -8.96 -14.61
CA ARG A 891 -19.14 -10.16 -15.47
C ARG A 891 -18.03 -10.31 -16.50
N ARG A 892 -17.52 -9.20 -17.06
CA ARG A 892 -16.31 -9.22 -17.92
C ARG A 892 -15.09 -9.71 -17.13
N LEU A 893 -14.98 -9.38 -15.85
CA LEU A 893 -13.94 -9.89 -14.98
C LEU A 893 -14.07 -11.40 -14.75
N GLU A 894 -15.28 -11.93 -14.54
CA GLU A 894 -15.55 -13.37 -14.46
C GLU A 894 -15.18 -14.08 -15.78
N PHE A 895 -15.57 -13.51 -16.92
CA PHE A 895 -15.16 -13.99 -18.24
C PHE A 895 -13.64 -14.04 -18.39
N VAL A 896 -12.92 -12.97 -18.00
CA VAL A 896 -11.45 -12.94 -18.04
C VAL A 896 -10.87 -14.04 -17.17
N ALA A 897 -11.36 -14.21 -15.93
CA ALA A 897 -10.86 -15.22 -14.99
C ALA A 897 -11.05 -16.64 -15.51
N MET A 898 -12.25 -16.97 -16.02
CA MET A 898 -12.56 -18.30 -16.56
C MET A 898 -11.75 -18.60 -17.82
N THR A 899 -11.60 -17.63 -18.73
CA THR A 899 -10.82 -17.79 -19.98
C THR A 899 -9.29 -17.79 -19.79
N ARG A 900 -8.82 -17.82 -18.54
CA ARG A 900 -7.41 -18.14 -18.23
C ARG A 900 -7.15 -19.65 -18.24
N ALA A 901 -8.19 -20.47 -18.04
CA ALA A 901 -8.09 -21.92 -18.15
C ALA A 901 -7.90 -22.34 -19.61
N ARG A 902 -6.95 -23.23 -19.84
CA ARG A 902 -6.73 -23.90 -21.12
C ARG A 902 -7.57 -25.17 -21.23
N ASP A 903 -7.52 -26.05 -20.23
CA ASP A 903 -8.11 -27.40 -20.30
C ASP A 903 -9.17 -27.68 -19.25
N ARG A 904 -8.97 -27.19 -18.01
CA ARG A 904 -9.89 -27.46 -16.89
C ARG A 904 -10.23 -26.19 -16.10
N LEU A 905 -11.51 -25.99 -15.85
CA LEU A 905 -12.04 -24.86 -15.08
C LEU A 905 -12.92 -25.37 -13.94
N HIS A 906 -12.53 -25.03 -12.71
CA HIS A 906 -13.30 -25.30 -11.50
C HIS A 906 -13.76 -23.98 -10.89
N VAL A 907 -15.07 -23.74 -10.88
CA VAL A 907 -15.68 -22.59 -10.23
C VAL A 907 -16.32 -23.04 -8.92
N THR A 908 -15.94 -22.41 -7.81
CA THR A 908 -16.53 -22.63 -6.50
C THR A 908 -17.02 -21.31 -5.90
N GLY A 909 -17.98 -21.36 -4.99
CA GLY A 909 -18.37 -20.18 -4.23
C GLY A 909 -19.40 -20.49 -3.16
N LEU A 910 -19.68 -19.52 -2.29
CA LEU A 910 -20.77 -19.61 -1.32
C LEU A 910 -22.12 -19.34 -1.97
N ARG A 911 -23.12 -20.19 -1.70
CA ARG A 911 -24.51 -19.94 -2.11
C ARG A 911 -25.08 -18.68 -1.46
N MET A 912 -24.80 -18.52 -0.17
CA MET A 912 -25.26 -17.42 0.66
C MET A 912 -24.07 -16.73 1.33
N ARG A 913 -23.91 -15.43 1.10
CA ARG A 913 -22.88 -14.62 1.75
C ARG A 913 -23.42 -13.93 3.00
N ARG A 914 -22.57 -13.79 4.01
CA ARG A 914 -22.87 -12.98 5.19
C ARG A 914 -22.75 -11.49 4.87
N THR A 915 -23.72 -10.71 5.32
CA THR A 915 -23.80 -9.25 5.19
C THR A 915 -24.06 -8.60 6.55
N ALA A 916 -23.97 -7.27 6.64
CA ALA A 916 -24.31 -6.54 7.86
C ALA A 916 -25.77 -6.78 8.31
N ASN A 917 -26.67 -7.11 7.38
CA ASN A 917 -28.11 -7.26 7.60
C ASN A 917 -28.57 -8.73 7.63
N GLY A 918 -27.66 -9.69 7.78
CA GLY A 918 -27.97 -11.14 7.74
C GLY A 918 -27.28 -11.83 6.57
N TYR A 919 -28.00 -12.65 5.80
CA TYR A 919 -27.47 -13.37 4.65
C TYR A 919 -28.06 -12.83 3.35
N ALA A 920 -27.24 -12.75 2.30
CA ALA A 920 -27.66 -12.39 0.96
C ALA A 920 -27.19 -13.45 -0.03
N MET A 921 -27.92 -13.61 -1.12
CA MET A 921 -27.56 -14.53 -2.18
C MET A 921 -26.29 -14.07 -2.91
N ASN A 922 -25.45 -15.02 -3.31
CA ASN A 922 -24.31 -14.76 -4.17
C ASN A 922 -24.77 -14.75 -5.64
N VAL A 923 -25.16 -13.56 -6.12
CA VAL A 923 -25.70 -13.38 -7.48
C VAL A 923 -24.71 -13.86 -8.56
N PRO A 924 -23.41 -13.50 -8.54
CA PRO A 924 -22.43 -14.02 -9.50
C PRO A 924 -22.40 -15.55 -9.60
N LEU A 925 -22.31 -16.25 -8.46
CA LEU A 925 -22.32 -17.72 -8.45
C LEU A 925 -23.65 -18.27 -8.98
N GLN A 926 -24.77 -17.64 -8.64
CA GLN A 926 -26.09 -18.07 -9.12
C GLN A 926 -26.23 -17.91 -10.64
N GLU A 927 -25.76 -16.79 -11.21
CA GLU A 927 -25.75 -16.58 -12.66
C GLU A 927 -24.94 -17.70 -13.33
N LEU A 928 -23.74 -18.01 -12.82
CA LEU A 928 -22.90 -19.11 -13.31
C LEU A 928 -23.56 -20.49 -13.20
N LEU A 929 -24.20 -20.81 -12.08
CA LEU A 929 -24.95 -22.06 -11.90
C LEU A 929 -26.10 -22.16 -12.90
N SER A 930 -26.84 -21.07 -13.11
CA SER A 930 -27.98 -21.07 -14.04
C SER A 930 -27.55 -21.31 -15.49
N VAL A 931 -26.41 -20.74 -15.91
CA VAL A 931 -25.84 -20.97 -17.24
C VAL A 931 -25.31 -22.40 -17.35
N TYR A 932 -24.67 -22.91 -16.30
CA TYR A 932 -24.13 -24.26 -16.26
C TYR A 932 -25.22 -25.34 -16.33
N ASP A 933 -26.31 -25.19 -15.56
CA ASP A 933 -27.42 -26.16 -15.51
C ASP A 933 -28.20 -26.21 -16.84
N GLN A 934 -28.45 -25.06 -17.46
CA GLN A 934 -29.09 -24.99 -18.80
C GLN A 934 -28.31 -25.76 -19.87
N LYS A 935 -27.00 -25.93 -19.71
CA LYS A 935 -26.17 -26.69 -20.63
C LYS A 935 -26.29 -28.19 -20.37
N GLN A 936 -26.31 -28.63 -19.11
CA GLN A 936 -26.51 -30.04 -18.76
C GLN A 936 -27.85 -30.55 -19.30
N GLU A 937 -28.94 -29.78 -19.14
CA GLU A 937 -30.27 -30.12 -19.66
C GLU A 937 -30.37 -30.18 -21.20
N LYS A 938 -29.45 -29.54 -21.93
CA LYS A 938 -29.38 -29.61 -23.41
C LYS A 938 -28.51 -30.76 -23.92
N THR A 939 -27.73 -31.38 -23.04
CA THR A 939 -26.77 -32.45 -23.37
C THR A 939 -27.29 -33.83 -22.97
N GLU A 940 -28.24 -33.89 -22.02
CA GLU A 940 -29.15 -35.02 -21.75
C GLU A 940 -30.29 -35.09 -22.77
#